data_AF-A0A0A2SR32-F1
#
_entry.id   AF-A0A0A2SR32-F1
#
_cell.length_a   1.000
_cell.length_b   1.000
_cell.length_c   1.000
_cell.angle_alpha   90.00
_cell.angle_beta   90.00
_cell.angle_gamma   90.00
#
_symmetry.space_group_name_H-M   'P 1'
#
loop_
_entity.id
_entity.type
_entity.pdbx_description
1 polymer ?
#
loop_
_entity_poly.entity_id
_entity_poly.type
_entity_poly.pdbx_seq_one_letter_code
_entity_poly.pdbx_strand_id
1 'polypeptide(L)'
;MQQIVIKFGGTSVSSRTTWNNIVSITKKHLDADVQPIIVCSALTQISNKLEKAIEAALLDEHHSILSDIQNSHMNLAEQLEVNPELISMDLHQLQQWLTGIALLKQAPAKTHAQILSLGELMMTRLGHAFLEKQGIQTKWYDARELLTSMPTPGGEIMNYLSARCESEYDPALVEKFLSSGAQAIITQGFFAANSHGETVLLGRGGSDTSAALLAGKLQASSCEIWTDVPGIYTANPHQLPHARLLKQLNYDEAQEIASMGAKVLHPNCIPPVRKANIPMVVKYTHMPEHSGTLITKDIDESAPLIKSIQVKHSILLISIDTLNMWQQVGFLADVFAAFKKHGFSVDLLSSSEFNVTLSLDVNAKIHDRPAINALLEDLNQFGRAKLIEPCSAVSLVGHHIRTVLPHLGPALEVFEAKQVYLMSLASNDLNLTFVVDESHADKLCQKLHHLLIESNPQVFYYSKSWHEEFGKPNVRPTPWWEIERDRLLTTSALHSPCYVYHSPIQISRAKQLSALESIDNLFYAIKANPFPSILKTLEKEGIGFECVSIQELDLVLKLFPNIKRERILFTPNFAPKLEYEFALQAGCYVTIDSLYPLENWPELFENREVIIRIDPGTGAGHHKHVSTGGNESKFGITQNDIGQILSLARTHHVKVIGLHAHSGSGILSTDLWQQTAMMLASLTTQFPEVRSINLGGGLGIVEKPGQHPIDFTVLDAQLMAVKSQFQGLEIWLEPGRFFVAESGVILAKVTQCKEKGKVRFIGIETGMNSLIRTSLYGAYHEIVNLTRLHEEKAGFAHIVGPICESGDTLGYDRLLPVTKEGDIILIANTGAYGHCMSSHYNLRPPAQEIVLE
;
A
#
# COMPACT_ATOMS: atom_id res chain seq x y z
N MET A 1 -2.90 -30.64 34.76
CA MET A 1 -2.28 -29.50 34.09
C MET A 1 -2.03 -29.82 32.63
N GLN A 2 -2.75 -29.17 31.70
CA GLN A 2 -2.41 -29.22 30.28
C GLN A 2 -1.17 -28.37 30.02
N GLN A 3 -0.44 -28.62 28.93
CA GLN A 3 0.73 -27.82 28.55
C GLN A 3 0.37 -26.88 27.40
N ILE A 4 0.96 -25.68 27.40
CA ILE A 4 0.90 -24.70 26.31
C ILE A 4 2.32 -24.24 25.98
N VAL A 5 2.64 -24.11 24.70
CA VAL A 5 3.94 -23.57 24.29
C VAL A 5 3.77 -22.11 23.91
N ILE A 6 4.60 -21.24 24.47
CA ILE A 6 4.51 -19.79 24.30
C ILE A 6 5.87 -19.29 23.84
N LYS A 7 5.91 -18.68 22.66
CA LYS A 7 7.13 -18.14 22.07
C LYS A 7 7.16 -16.63 22.15
N PHE A 8 8.27 -16.05 22.61
CA PHE A 8 8.52 -14.62 22.56
C PHE A 8 9.65 -14.29 21.57
N GLY A 9 9.40 -13.38 20.63
CA GLY A 9 10.41 -12.86 19.70
C GLY A 9 11.41 -11.91 20.36
N GLY A 10 12.47 -11.53 19.64
CA GLY A 10 13.55 -10.69 20.21
C GLY A 10 13.05 -9.36 20.77
N THR A 11 12.15 -8.68 20.05
CA THR A 11 11.52 -7.42 20.50
C THR A 11 10.71 -7.61 21.78
N SER A 12 10.11 -8.79 21.96
CA SER A 12 9.31 -9.14 23.13
C SER A 12 10.14 -9.45 24.39
N VAL A 13 11.44 -9.70 24.25
CA VAL A 13 12.33 -10.01 25.40
C VAL A 13 13.38 -8.94 25.67
N SER A 14 13.26 -7.78 25.03
CA SER A 14 14.31 -6.74 25.03
C SER A 14 14.16 -5.63 26.07
N SER A 15 13.08 -5.62 26.87
CA SER A 15 12.84 -4.53 27.82
C SER A 15 12.18 -5.00 29.11
N ARG A 16 12.33 -4.23 30.19
CA ARG A 16 11.61 -4.51 31.44
C ARG A 16 10.09 -4.53 31.26
N THR A 17 9.54 -3.62 30.46
CA THR A 17 8.09 -3.55 30.20
C THR A 17 7.57 -4.82 29.56
N THR A 18 8.25 -5.34 28.55
CA THR A 18 7.83 -6.58 27.89
C THR A 18 8.00 -7.79 28.78
N TRP A 19 9.03 -7.85 29.62
CA TRP A 19 9.19 -8.91 30.63
C TRP A 19 8.11 -8.87 31.72
N ASN A 20 7.65 -7.70 32.14
CA ASN A 20 6.49 -7.58 33.03
C ASN A 20 5.23 -8.14 32.35
N ASN A 21 5.05 -7.92 31.05
CA ASN A 21 3.95 -8.52 30.29
C ASN A 21 4.10 -10.05 30.19
N ILE A 22 5.31 -10.58 29.99
CA ILE A 22 5.58 -12.03 30.01
C ILE A 22 5.16 -12.64 31.35
N VAL A 23 5.46 -11.98 32.48
CA VAL A 23 5.02 -12.41 33.82
C VAL A 23 3.51 -12.45 33.91
N SER A 24 2.82 -11.41 33.43
CA SER A 24 1.35 -11.34 33.42
C SER A 24 0.73 -12.46 32.57
N ILE A 25 1.24 -12.67 31.36
CA ILE A 25 0.82 -13.74 30.44
C ILE A 25 1.04 -15.11 31.08
N THR A 26 2.19 -15.32 31.71
CA THR A 26 2.53 -16.59 32.37
C THR A 26 1.57 -16.86 33.52
N LYS A 27 1.32 -15.86 34.40
CA LYS A 27 0.36 -15.99 35.51
C LYS A 27 -1.05 -16.29 35.03
N LYS A 28 -1.52 -15.63 33.96
CA LYS A 28 -2.84 -15.89 33.36
C LYS A 28 -3.04 -17.34 32.95
N HIS A 29 -2.01 -17.99 32.41
CA HIS A 29 -2.05 -19.41 32.04
C HIS A 29 -1.99 -20.34 33.27
N LEU A 30 -1.17 -19.99 34.27
CA LEU A 30 -1.11 -20.72 35.54
C LEU A 30 -2.45 -20.69 36.29
N ASP A 31 -3.13 -19.55 36.30
CA ASP A 31 -4.46 -19.38 36.91
C ASP A 31 -5.53 -20.24 36.21
N ALA A 32 -5.29 -20.63 34.95
CA ALA A 32 -6.15 -21.53 34.17
C ALA A 32 -5.79 -23.03 34.30
N ASP A 33 -4.91 -23.40 35.25
CA ASP A 33 -4.36 -24.76 35.42
C ASP A 33 -3.65 -25.31 34.16
N VAL A 34 -2.92 -24.43 33.48
CA VAL A 34 -2.08 -24.75 32.32
C VAL A 34 -0.62 -24.45 32.63
N GLN A 35 0.28 -25.38 32.29
CA GLN A 35 1.73 -25.23 32.45
C GLN A 35 2.30 -24.54 31.20
N PRO A 36 2.82 -23.31 31.28
CA PRO A 36 3.44 -22.65 30.15
C PRO A 36 4.89 -23.09 29.93
N ILE A 37 5.21 -23.45 28.69
CA ILE A 37 6.56 -23.73 28.19
C ILE A 37 6.99 -22.52 27.37
N ILE A 38 7.84 -21.69 27.98
CA ILE A 38 8.28 -20.40 27.46
C ILE A 38 9.52 -20.63 26.58
N VAL A 39 9.39 -20.34 25.29
CA VAL A 39 10.46 -20.39 24.30
C VAL A 39 10.84 -18.97 23.93
N CYS A 40 12.11 -18.60 24.06
CA CYS A 40 12.52 -17.23 23.78
C CYS A 40 13.63 -17.16 22.73
N SER A 41 13.54 -16.14 21.87
CA SER A 41 14.62 -15.74 20.95
C SER A 41 15.69 -14.92 21.65
N ALA A 42 16.85 -14.74 21.02
CA ALA A 42 17.85 -13.78 21.49
C ALA A 42 17.27 -12.36 21.59
N LEU A 43 17.93 -11.50 22.38
CA LEU A 43 17.62 -10.07 22.46
C LEU A 43 17.62 -9.43 21.05
N THR A 44 16.82 -8.39 20.84
CA THR A 44 16.71 -7.69 19.54
C THR A 44 18.09 -7.34 18.97
N GLN A 45 18.30 -7.68 17.69
CA GLN A 45 19.54 -7.50 16.93
C GLN A 45 20.75 -8.34 17.37
N ILE A 46 20.71 -9.10 18.47
CA ILE A 46 21.88 -9.87 18.93
C ILE A 46 22.29 -10.96 17.95
N SER A 47 21.36 -11.73 17.39
CA SER A 47 21.72 -12.75 16.38
C SER A 47 22.42 -12.14 15.16
N ASN A 48 21.96 -10.98 14.68
CA ASN A 48 22.61 -10.25 13.59
C ASN A 48 24.00 -9.72 13.98
N LYS A 49 24.17 -9.24 15.22
CA LYS A 49 25.48 -8.81 15.73
C LYS A 49 26.43 -9.98 15.89
N LEU A 50 25.96 -11.15 16.32
CA LEU A 50 26.77 -12.36 16.42
C LEU A 50 27.25 -12.83 15.05
N GLU A 51 26.38 -12.84 14.03
CA GLU A 51 26.76 -13.13 12.64
C GLU A 51 27.87 -12.17 12.16
N LYS A 52 27.64 -10.86 12.32
CA LYS A 52 28.62 -9.82 11.97
C LYS A 52 29.92 -9.92 12.76
N ALA A 53 29.85 -10.32 14.03
CA ALA A 53 31.03 -10.52 14.86
C ALA A 53 31.91 -11.65 14.31
N ILE A 54 31.31 -12.71 13.76
CA ILE A 54 32.06 -13.80 13.13
C ILE A 54 32.73 -13.32 11.84
N GLU A 55 32.01 -12.60 10.98
CA GLU A 55 32.56 -11.99 9.77
C GLU A 55 33.72 -11.03 10.09
N ALA A 56 33.53 -10.14 11.07
CA ALA A 56 34.56 -9.22 11.53
C ALA A 56 35.74 -9.93 12.21
N ALA A 57 35.51 -11.06 12.89
CA ALA A 57 36.58 -11.82 13.54
C ALA A 57 37.55 -12.40 12.52
N LEU A 58 37.09 -12.81 11.33
CA LEU A 58 37.98 -13.23 10.25
C LEU A 58 38.98 -12.13 9.87
N LEU A 59 38.58 -10.86 9.98
CA LEU A 59 39.41 -9.68 9.73
C LEU A 59 40.13 -9.13 10.97
N ASP A 60 39.93 -9.74 12.15
CA ASP A 60 40.41 -9.27 13.47
C ASP A 60 39.78 -7.94 13.95
N GLU A 61 38.57 -7.61 13.47
CA GLU A 61 37.88 -6.33 13.74
C GLU A 61 36.65 -6.50 14.67
N HIS A 62 36.51 -7.64 15.34
CA HIS A 62 35.30 -8.01 16.09
C HIS A 62 35.11 -7.33 17.46
N HIS A 63 36.16 -6.69 18.00
CA HIS A 63 36.20 -6.18 19.38
C HIS A 63 35.08 -5.17 19.71
N SER A 64 34.75 -4.28 18.78
CA SER A 64 33.67 -3.28 18.97
C SER A 64 32.30 -3.96 19.05
N ILE A 65 32.03 -4.90 18.15
CA ILE A 65 30.77 -5.65 18.08
C ILE A 65 30.59 -6.52 19.34
N LEU A 66 31.66 -7.14 19.83
CA LEU A 66 31.65 -7.90 21.09
C LEU A 66 31.26 -7.01 22.28
N SER A 67 31.86 -5.83 22.39
CA SER A 67 31.52 -4.85 23.45
C SER A 67 30.04 -4.45 23.38
N ASP A 68 29.52 -4.21 22.17
CA ASP A 68 28.11 -3.87 21.98
C ASP A 68 27.16 -5.00 22.40
N ILE A 69 27.52 -6.25 22.11
CA ILE A 69 26.77 -7.44 22.56
C ILE A 69 26.77 -7.52 24.08
N GLN A 70 27.95 -7.36 24.71
CA GLN A 70 28.08 -7.37 26.16
C GLN A 70 27.24 -6.26 26.81
N ASN A 71 27.38 -5.02 26.36
CA ASN A 71 26.65 -3.87 26.91
C ASN A 71 25.13 -4.05 26.79
N SER A 72 24.64 -4.61 25.68
CA SER A 72 23.21 -4.86 25.48
C SER A 72 22.64 -5.83 26.53
N HIS A 73 23.36 -6.91 26.86
CA HIS A 73 22.92 -7.88 27.87
C HIS A 73 23.07 -7.34 29.29
N MET A 74 24.16 -6.63 29.58
CA MET A 74 24.38 -6.01 30.91
C MET A 74 23.29 -4.98 31.21
N ASN A 75 22.91 -4.16 30.22
CA ASN A 75 21.82 -3.20 30.37
C ASN A 75 20.48 -3.90 30.64
N LEU A 76 20.16 -4.99 29.93
CA LEU A 76 18.95 -5.76 30.23
C LEU A 76 19.00 -6.35 31.65
N ALA A 77 20.12 -6.95 32.05
CA ALA A 77 20.27 -7.52 33.40
C ALA A 77 20.02 -6.46 34.49
N GLU A 78 20.53 -5.24 34.29
CA GLU A 78 20.28 -4.09 35.17
C GLU A 78 18.79 -3.69 35.18
N GLN A 79 18.15 -3.55 34.01
CA GLN A 79 16.71 -3.23 33.93
C GLN A 79 15.80 -4.29 34.58
N LEU A 80 16.18 -5.56 34.46
CA LEU A 80 15.49 -6.67 35.11
C LEU A 80 15.88 -6.81 36.59
N GLU A 81 16.91 -6.08 37.03
CA GLU A 81 17.49 -6.13 38.37
C GLU A 81 17.86 -7.57 38.78
N VAL A 82 18.51 -8.29 37.87
CA VAL A 82 19.03 -9.65 38.07
C VAL A 82 20.56 -9.65 38.04
N ASN A 83 21.19 -10.68 38.59
CA ASN A 83 22.65 -10.76 38.66
C ASN A 83 23.27 -10.91 37.26
N PRO A 84 24.13 -9.98 36.78
CA PRO A 84 24.79 -10.11 35.49
C PRO A 84 25.79 -11.27 35.40
N GLU A 85 26.26 -11.80 36.55
CA GLU A 85 27.17 -12.96 36.58
C GLU A 85 26.54 -14.24 35.99
N LEU A 86 25.23 -14.28 35.81
CA LEU A 86 24.53 -15.42 35.19
C LEU A 86 24.97 -15.70 33.75
N ILE A 87 25.56 -14.71 33.07
CA ILE A 87 25.97 -14.78 31.66
C ILE A 87 27.48 -14.59 31.45
N SER A 88 28.27 -14.41 32.52
CA SER A 88 29.70 -14.10 32.42
C SER A 88 30.48 -15.22 31.75
N MET A 89 30.12 -16.47 32.01
CA MET A 89 30.70 -17.65 31.33
C MET A 89 30.44 -17.65 29.82
N ASP A 90 29.23 -17.28 29.38
CA ASP A 90 28.87 -17.27 27.96
C ASP A 90 29.60 -16.16 27.22
N LEU A 91 29.70 -14.97 27.82
CA LEU A 91 30.45 -13.84 27.27
C LEU A 91 31.95 -14.16 27.15
N HIS A 92 32.52 -14.81 28.16
CA HIS A 92 33.91 -15.28 28.09
C HIS A 92 34.10 -16.32 26.98
N GLN A 93 33.16 -17.26 26.83
CA GLN A 93 33.20 -18.27 25.77
C GLN A 93 33.09 -17.63 24.37
N LEU A 94 32.21 -16.63 24.21
CA LEU A 94 32.09 -15.85 22.98
C LEU A 94 33.41 -15.17 22.62
N GLN A 95 34.04 -14.50 23.59
CA GLN A 95 35.34 -13.85 23.38
C GLN A 95 36.41 -14.86 22.95
N GLN A 96 36.48 -16.02 23.61
CA GLN A 96 37.44 -17.06 23.26
C GLN A 96 37.23 -17.61 21.84
N TRP A 97 35.98 -17.85 21.44
CA TRP A 97 35.68 -18.34 20.09
C TRP A 97 35.98 -17.30 19.01
N LEU A 98 35.61 -16.02 19.21
CA LEU A 98 35.92 -14.96 18.25
C LEU A 98 37.44 -14.74 18.13
N THR A 99 38.17 -14.80 19.25
CA THR A 99 39.64 -14.77 19.24
C THR A 99 40.22 -15.96 18.47
N GLY A 100 39.68 -17.16 18.67
CA GLY A 100 40.07 -18.36 17.94
C GLY A 100 39.84 -18.23 16.42
N ILE A 101 38.69 -17.67 16.01
CA ILE A 101 38.40 -17.37 14.60
C ILE A 101 39.39 -16.36 14.04
N ALA A 102 39.71 -15.31 14.79
CA ALA A 102 40.67 -14.29 14.38
C ALA A 102 42.09 -14.84 14.19
N LEU A 103 42.51 -15.79 15.03
CA LEU A 103 43.81 -16.45 14.94
C LEU A 103 43.87 -17.48 13.81
N LEU A 104 42.82 -18.30 13.65
CA LEU A 104 42.78 -19.40 12.68
C LEU A 104 42.32 -18.95 11.29
N LYS A 105 41.72 -17.76 11.18
CA LYS A 105 41.13 -17.21 9.96
C LYS A 105 40.08 -18.13 9.32
N GLN A 106 39.38 -18.90 10.14
CA GLN A 106 38.34 -19.83 9.74
C GLN A 106 37.20 -19.87 10.75
N ALA A 107 35.96 -19.95 10.26
CA ALA A 107 34.75 -20.13 11.06
C ALA A 107 33.97 -21.36 10.56
N PRO A 108 34.30 -22.58 11.05
CA PRO A 108 33.58 -23.79 10.67
C PRO A 108 32.09 -23.73 11.05
N ALA A 109 31.22 -24.39 10.28
CA ALA A 109 29.76 -24.37 10.51
C ALA A 109 29.35 -24.79 11.93
N LYS A 110 30.09 -25.72 12.53
CA LYS A 110 29.92 -26.13 13.94
C LYS A 110 30.16 -24.97 14.91
N THR A 111 31.31 -24.31 14.82
CA THR A 111 31.64 -23.15 15.66
C THR A 111 30.67 -21.99 15.43
N HIS A 112 30.26 -21.80 14.18
CA HIS A 112 29.27 -20.80 13.79
C HIS A 112 27.93 -21.03 14.52
N ALA A 113 27.41 -22.26 14.52
CA ALA A 113 26.21 -22.63 15.26
C ALA A 113 26.33 -22.40 16.77
N GLN A 114 27.50 -22.73 17.35
CA GLN A 114 27.77 -22.54 18.77
C GLN A 114 27.74 -21.05 19.16
N ILE A 115 28.41 -20.18 18.41
CA ILE A 115 28.43 -18.74 18.69
C ILE A 115 27.03 -18.15 18.62
N LEU A 116 26.26 -18.48 17.57
CA LEU A 116 24.92 -17.92 17.39
C LEU A 116 23.94 -18.36 18.50
N SER A 117 24.07 -19.59 19.01
CA SER A 117 23.23 -20.10 20.11
C SER A 117 23.40 -19.34 21.43
N LEU A 118 24.52 -18.62 21.63
CA LEU A 118 24.78 -17.89 22.87
C LEU A 118 23.78 -16.76 23.09
N GLY A 119 23.21 -16.17 22.03
CA GLY A 119 22.23 -15.10 22.15
C GLY A 119 20.99 -15.53 22.94
N GLU A 120 20.38 -16.64 22.56
CA GLU A 120 19.23 -17.22 23.26
C GLU A 120 19.60 -17.78 24.65
N LEU A 121 20.79 -18.37 24.79
CA LEU A 121 21.26 -18.90 26.08
C LEU A 121 21.37 -17.80 27.14
N MET A 122 22.07 -16.71 26.82
CA MET A 122 22.23 -15.58 27.73
C MET A 122 20.89 -14.96 28.10
N MET A 123 20.03 -14.72 27.10
CA MET A 123 18.72 -14.09 27.31
C MET A 123 17.81 -14.98 28.18
N THR A 124 17.76 -16.30 27.95
CA THR A 124 16.90 -17.20 28.74
C THR A 124 17.38 -17.36 30.18
N ARG A 125 18.68 -17.26 30.45
CA ARG A 125 19.23 -17.26 31.83
C ARG A 125 18.79 -16.02 32.61
N LEU A 126 18.90 -14.84 32.00
CA LEU A 126 18.41 -13.59 32.60
C LEU A 126 16.89 -13.65 32.82
N GLY A 127 16.15 -14.14 31.82
CA GLY A 127 14.71 -14.31 31.87
C GLY A 127 14.24 -15.26 32.97
N HIS A 128 14.92 -16.40 33.13
CA HIS A 128 14.64 -17.38 34.18
C HIS A 128 14.76 -16.75 35.57
N ALA A 129 15.90 -16.10 35.85
CA ALA A 129 16.12 -15.43 37.14
C ALA A 129 15.09 -14.33 37.40
N PHE A 130 14.66 -13.62 36.35
CA PHE A 130 13.62 -12.61 36.47
C PHE A 130 12.26 -13.21 36.82
N LEU A 131 11.84 -14.31 36.17
CA LEU A 131 10.58 -14.98 36.47
C LEU A 131 10.55 -15.55 37.91
N GLU A 132 11.66 -16.14 38.37
CA GLU A 132 11.79 -16.58 39.77
C GLU A 132 11.67 -15.41 40.75
N LYS A 133 12.34 -14.28 40.47
CA LYS A 133 12.24 -13.06 41.28
C LYS A 133 10.80 -12.52 41.35
N GLN A 134 9.98 -12.74 40.32
CA GLN A 134 8.56 -12.34 40.27
C GLN A 134 7.60 -13.36 40.92
N GLY A 135 8.15 -14.37 41.59
CA GLY A 135 7.41 -15.37 42.37
C GLY A 135 6.84 -16.52 41.54
N ILE A 136 7.34 -16.75 40.33
CA ILE A 136 6.94 -17.90 39.50
C ILE A 136 8.02 -18.98 39.64
N GLN A 137 7.63 -20.16 40.12
CA GLN A 137 8.55 -21.29 40.24
C GLN A 137 8.86 -21.85 38.85
N THR A 138 9.94 -21.38 38.23
CA THR A 138 10.33 -21.77 36.87
C THR A 138 11.50 -22.73 36.85
N LYS A 139 11.60 -23.54 35.79
CA LYS A 139 12.78 -24.38 35.55
C LYS A 139 13.36 -24.12 34.16
N TRP A 140 14.66 -23.90 34.11
CA TRP A 140 15.39 -23.67 32.86
C TRP A 140 15.87 -25.00 32.28
N TYR A 141 15.62 -25.21 30.98
CA TYR A 141 16.12 -26.37 30.23
C TYR A 141 16.86 -25.91 28.98
N ASP A 142 17.94 -26.59 28.65
CA ASP A 142 18.69 -26.37 27.42
C ASP A 142 17.97 -27.00 26.23
N ALA A 143 17.73 -26.24 25.15
CA ALA A 143 17.02 -26.72 23.96
C ALA A 143 17.69 -27.95 23.30
N ARG A 144 19.00 -28.13 23.50
CA ARG A 144 19.77 -29.31 23.04
C ARG A 144 19.35 -30.61 23.73
N GLU A 145 18.74 -30.53 24.90
CA GLU A 145 18.16 -31.69 25.59
C GLU A 145 16.73 -32.01 25.15
N LEU A 146 16.10 -31.09 24.41
CA LEU A 146 14.67 -31.16 24.07
C LEU A 146 14.42 -31.46 22.59
N LEU A 147 15.30 -30.95 21.72
CA LEU A 147 15.20 -31.08 20.28
C LEU A 147 16.46 -31.74 19.72
N THR A 148 16.24 -32.80 18.93
CA THR A 148 17.30 -33.52 18.22
C THR A 148 17.05 -33.44 16.73
N SER A 149 18.08 -33.07 15.97
CA SER A 149 18.03 -32.96 14.52
C SER A 149 18.28 -34.30 13.85
N MET A 150 17.75 -34.41 12.63
CA MET A 150 17.91 -35.57 11.76
C MET A 150 18.95 -35.26 10.68
N PRO A 151 19.87 -36.19 10.37
CA PRO A 151 20.83 -36.02 9.28
C PRO A 151 20.11 -35.85 7.95
N THR A 152 20.46 -34.80 7.20
CA THR A 152 19.96 -34.56 5.85
C THR A 152 21.06 -34.74 4.80
N PRO A 153 20.72 -35.15 3.56
CA PRO A 153 21.72 -35.34 2.48
C PRO A 153 22.41 -34.05 1.99
N GLY A 154 22.09 -32.88 2.55
CA GLY A 154 22.51 -31.56 2.06
C GLY A 154 23.92 -31.10 2.45
N GLY A 155 24.77 -32.01 2.96
CA GLY A 155 26.14 -31.69 3.41
C GLY A 155 26.23 -31.16 4.84
N GLU A 156 27.46 -31.05 5.37
CA GLU A 156 27.70 -30.65 6.77
C GLU A 156 27.16 -29.25 7.09
N ILE A 157 27.37 -28.26 6.21
CA ILE A 157 26.94 -26.88 6.45
C ILE A 157 25.42 -26.80 6.68
N MET A 158 24.63 -27.50 5.86
CA MET A 158 23.17 -27.53 6.01
C MET A 158 22.76 -28.21 7.32
N ASN A 159 23.42 -29.31 7.69
CA ASN A 159 23.13 -30.03 8.93
C ASN A 159 23.50 -29.26 10.20
N TYR A 160 24.39 -28.26 10.11
CA TYR A 160 24.75 -27.40 11.24
C TYR A 160 23.98 -26.08 11.29
N LEU A 161 23.68 -25.46 10.14
CA LEU A 161 23.12 -24.10 10.10
C LEU A 161 21.63 -24.06 9.73
N SER A 162 21.06 -25.16 9.24
CA SER A 162 19.65 -25.25 8.82
C SER A 162 19.13 -26.68 9.00
N ALA A 163 19.38 -27.22 10.19
CA ALA A 163 19.00 -28.56 10.59
C ALA A 163 17.48 -28.72 10.71
N ARG A 164 16.99 -29.94 10.51
CA ARG A 164 15.59 -30.29 10.65
C ARG A 164 15.40 -31.21 11.85
N CYS A 165 14.36 -30.99 12.64
CA CYS A 165 14.01 -31.82 13.78
C CYS A 165 12.63 -32.46 13.58
N GLU A 166 12.37 -33.53 14.32
CA GLU A 166 11.07 -34.18 14.36
C GLU A 166 10.17 -33.57 15.44
N SER A 167 8.86 -33.64 15.21
CA SER A 167 7.79 -33.12 16.08
C SER A 167 6.90 -34.23 16.65
N GLU A 168 7.37 -35.47 16.63
CA GLU A 168 6.57 -36.60 17.12
C GLU A 168 6.36 -36.55 18.63
N TYR A 169 5.17 -36.95 19.05
CA TYR A 169 4.76 -36.93 20.45
C TYR A 169 5.73 -37.74 21.32
N ASP A 170 6.21 -37.11 22.39
CA ASP A 170 7.19 -37.64 23.33
C ASP A 170 6.60 -37.68 24.75
N PRO A 171 5.99 -38.81 25.15
CA PRO A 171 5.36 -38.91 26.47
C PRO A 171 6.37 -38.81 27.62
N ALA A 172 7.63 -39.21 27.41
CA ALA A 172 8.66 -39.13 28.43
C ALA A 172 9.05 -37.68 28.72
N LEU A 173 9.08 -36.83 27.69
CA LEU A 173 9.30 -35.40 27.85
C LEU A 173 8.16 -34.71 28.60
N VAL A 174 6.91 -35.07 28.29
CA VAL A 174 5.72 -34.57 29.03
C VAL A 174 5.82 -34.94 30.50
N GLU A 175 6.10 -36.21 30.81
CA GLU A 175 6.25 -36.68 32.19
C GLU A 175 7.43 -35.99 32.91
N LYS A 176 8.57 -35.78 32.23
CA LYS A 176 9.73 -35.05 32.75
C LYS A 176 9.37 -33.62 33.19
N PHE A 177 8.52 -32.92 32.44
CA PHE A 177 8.09 -31.56 32.78
C PHE A 177 7.03 -31.52 33.88
N LEU A 178 6.04 -32.41 33.84
CA LEU A 178 4.99 -32.46 34.86
C LEU A 178 5.53 -32.92 36.22
N SER A 179 6.47 -33.87 36.24
CA SER A 179 7.11 -34.37 37.47
C SER A 179 8.17 -33.42 38.05
N SER A 180 8.58 -32.40 37.30
CA SER A 180 9.64 -31.47 37.72
C SER A 180 9.26 -30.58 38.92
N GLY A 181 7.96 -30.48 39.24
CA GLY A 181 7.43 -29.57 40.26
C GLY A 181 7.45 -28.09 39.87
N ALA A 182 7.88 -27.74 38.64
CA ALA A 182 7.91 -26.37 38.16
C ALA A 182 6.52 -25.92 37.67
N GLN A 183 6.15 -24.67 38.02
CA GLN A 183 4.95 -24.03 37.50
C GLN A 183 5.10 -23.69 36.02
N ALA A 184 6.28 -23.23 35.60
CA ALA A 184 6.57 -22.94 34.20
C ALA A 184 7.96 -23.43 33.78
N ILE A 185 8.11 -23.74 32.50
CA ILE A 185 9.39 -24.13 31.90
C ILE A 185 9.89 -22.99 31.03
N ILE A 186 11.19 -22.70 31.06
CA ILE A 186 11.82 -21.73 30.15
C ILE A 186 12.95 -22.40 29.38
N THR A 187 12.98 -22.20 28.07
CA THR A 187 13.98 -22.77 27.16
C THR A 187 14.24 -21.86 25.96
N GLN A 188 15.25 -22.20 25.17
CA GLN A 188 15.70 -21.43 24.02
C GLN A 188 14.94 -21.84 22.77
N GLY A 189 14.80 -20.90 21.83
CA GLY A 189 14.48 -21.22 20.45
C GLY A 189 15.74 -21.33 19.59
N PHE A 190 15.53 -21.45 18.27
CA PHE A 190 16.54 -21.30 17.21
C PHE A 190 17.57 -22.42 17.05
N PHE A 191 17.93 -23.14 18.10
CA PHE A 191 18.92 -24.22 18.04
C PHE A 191 18.45 -25.54 18.68
N ALA A 192 19.15 -26.62 18.35
CA ALA A 192 18.90 -27.99 18.77
C ALA A 192 20.23 -28.77 18.91
N ALA A 193 20.17 -30.04 19.31
CA ALA A 193 21.30 -30.96 19.24
C ALA A 193 21.25 -31.83 17.98
N ASN A 194 22.39 -32.26 17.44
CA ASN A 194 22.43 -33.39 16.52
C ASN A 194 22.53 -34.73 17.27
N SER A 195 22.58 -35.84 16.53
CA SER A 195 22.72 -37.19 17.11
C SER A 195 24.00 -37.41 17.94
N HIS A 196 25.01 -36.55 17.80
CA HIS A 196 26.26 -36.57 18.56
C HIS A 196 26.24 -35.60 19.76
N GLY A 197 25.11 -34.92 20.01
CA GLY A 197 24.98 -33.93 21.08
C GLY A 197 25.59 -32.55 20.74
N GLU A 198 25.95 -32.31 19.48
CA GLU A 198 26.55 -31.04 19.05
C GLU A 198 25.47 -30.02 18.70
N THR A 199 25.79 -28.73 18.86
CA THR A 199 24.83 -27.63 18.61
C THR A 199 24.60 -27.42 17.12
N VAL A 200 23.33 -27.38 16.72
CA VAL A 200 22.89 -27.08 15.35
C VAL A 200 21.79 -26.02 15.37
N LEU A 201 21.69 -25.23 14.30
CA LEU A 201 20.66 -24.20 14.13
C LEU A 201 19.53 -24.70 13.25
N LEU A 202 18.33 -24.20 13.48
CA LEU A 202 17.13 -24.51 12.70
C LEU A 202 16.91 -23.56 11.51
N GLY A 203 17.88 -22.69 11.22
CA GLY A 203 17.80 -21.68 10.18
C GLY A 203 16.91 -20.48 10.56
N ARG A 204 16.52 -19.69 9.54
CA ARG A 204 15.66 -18.51 9.73
C ARG A 204 14.33 -18.90 10.38
N GLY A 205 13.85 -18.03 11.28
CA GLY A 205 12.64 -18.32 12.06
C GLY A 205 12.75 -19.54 12.97
N GLY A 206 13.98 -19.94 13.32
CA GLY A 206 14.22 -21.14 14.12
C GLY A 206 13.53 -21.11 15.48
N SER A 207 13.31 -19.94 16.10
CA SER A 207 12.57 -19.86 17.38
C SER A 207 11.08 -20.19 17.24
N ASP A 208 10.40 -19.69 16.20
CA ASP A 208 9.01 -20.07 15.93
C ASP A 208 8.92 -21.57 15.65
N THR A 209 9.88 -22.07 14.86
CA THR A 209 9.99 -23.49 14.53
C THR A 209 10.23 -24.34 15.78
N SER A 210 11.09 -23.90 16.70
CA SER A 210 11.35 -24.58 17.98
C SER A 210 10.08 -24.71 18.82
N ALA A 211 9.32 -23.61 18.94
CA ALA A 211 8.06 -23.61 19.67
C ALA A 211 7.04 -24.58 19.07
N ALA A 212 6.90 -24.58 17.75
CA ALA A 212 6.01 -25.51 17.05
C ALA A 212 6.44 -26.97 17.19
N LEU A 213 7.75 -27.26 17.12
CA LEU A 213 8.30 -28.61 17.32
C LEU A 213 8.04 -29.09 18.74
N LEU A 214 8.29 -28.25 19.75
CA LEU A 214 8.00 -28.55 21.15
C LEU A 214 6.51 -28.73 21.39
N ALA A 215 5.65 -27.92 20.76
CA ALA A 215 4.20 -28.08 20.85
C ALA A 215 3.76 -29.46 20.34
N GLY A 216 4.30 -29.89 19.20
CA GLY A 216 4.07 -31.24 18.66
C GLY A 216 4.55 -32.35 19.60
N LYS A 217 5.79 -32.24 20.12
CA LYS A 217 6.36 -33.22 21.06
C LYS A 217 5.54 -33.34 22.35
N LEU A 218 5.03 -32.25 22.86
CA LEU A 218 4.26 -32.23 24.10
C LEU A 218 2.76 -32.52 23.89
N GLN A 219 2.30 -32.59 22.63
CA GLN A 219 0.88 -32.55 22.27
C GLN A 219 0.17 -31.41 23.01
N ALA A 220 0.78 -30.22 22.95
CA ALA A 220 0.31 -29.05 23.66
C ALA A 220 -1.10 -28.64 23.23
N SER A 221 -1.85 -28.03 24.16
CA SER A 221 -3.20 -27.53 23.90
C SER A 221 -3.22 -26.39 22.86
N SER A 222 -2.16 -25.57 22.82
CA SER A 222 -1.97 -24.51 21.83
C SER A 222 -0.48 -24.12 21.72
N CYS A 223 -0.14 -23.46 20.62
CA CYS A 223 1.16 -22.81 20.40
C CYS A 223 0.94 -21.29 20.19
N GLU A 224 1.35 -20.47 21.15
CA GLU A 224 1.22 -19.02 21.06
C GLU A 224 2.52 -18.38 20.57
N ILE A 225 2.45 -17.56 19.53
CA ILE A 225 3.56 -16.78 18.99
C ILE A 225 3.34 -15.31 19.34
N TRP A 226 4.13 -14.81 20.29
CA TRP A 226 4.07 -13.43 20.77
C TRP A 226 5.10 -12.57 20.05
N THR A 227 4.60 -11.54 19.39
CA THR A 227 5.35 -10.66 18.50
C THR A 227 5.08 -9.18 18.82
N ASP A 228 5.63 -8.27 18.01
CA ASP A 228 5.50 -6.82 18.09
C ASP A 228 4.33 -6.24 17.27
N VAL A 229 3.56 -7.12 16.62
CA VAL A 229 2.30 -6.77 15.96
C VAL A 229 1.10 -7.55 16.55
N PRO A 230 -0.12 -6.98 16.51
CA PRO A 230 -1.37 -7.60 16.99
C PRO A 230 -1.67 -8.99 16.43
N GLY A 231 -1.25 -9.28 15.20
CA GLY A 231 -1.50 -10.53 14.51
C GLY A 231 -1.14 -10.42 13.02
N ILE A 232 -1.76 -11.24 12.19
CA ILE A 232 -1.57 -11.23 10.73
C ILE A 232 -2.62 -10.29 10.11
N TYR A 233 -2.18 -9.41 9.21
CA TYR A 233 -3.02 -8.41 8.55
C TYR A 233 -3.25 -8.75 7.07
N THR A 234 -4.29 -8.16 6.50
CA THR A 234 -4.64 -8.26 5.07
C THR A 234 -3.57 -7.68 4.14
N ALA A 235 -2.69 -6.83 4.64
CA ALA A 235 -1.49 -6.32 3.97
C ALA A 235 -0.50 -5.87 5.06
N ASN A 236 0.72 -5.47 4.69
CA ASN A 236 1.66 -4.89 5.67
C ASN A 236 1.09 -3.58 6.23
N PRO A 237 0.75 -3.50 7.53
CA PRO A 237 0.08 -2.35 8.11
C PRO A 237 0.96 -1.09 8.17
N HIS A 238 2.28 -1.23 8.12
CA HIS A 238 3.21 -0.11 8.06
C HIS A 238 3.28 0.55 6.68
N GLN A 239 2.96 -0.20 5.62
CA GLN A 239 2.92 0.31 4.23
C GLN A 239 1.49 0.72 3.84
N LEU A 240 0.50 0.01 4.36
CA LEU A 240 -0.92 0.24 4.09
C LEU A 240 -1.69 0.39 5.41
N PRO A 241 -1.92 1.62 5.90
CA PRO A 241 -2.61 1.84 7.17
C PRO A 241 -4.05 1.29 7.23
N HIS A 242 -4.67 1.07 6.06
CA HIS A 242 -6.01 0.48 5.92
C HIS A 242 -6.02 -1.05 5.99
N ALA A 243 -4.85 -1.69 6.13
CA ALA A 243 -4.76 -3.12 6.36
C ALA A 243 -5.55 -3.50 7.62
N ARG A 244 -6.29 -4.61 7.55
CA ARG A 244 -7.17 -5.08 8.62
C ARG A 244 -6.63 -6.37 9.21
N LEU A 245 -6.83 -6.59 10.52
CA LEU A 245 -6.37 -7.82 11.16
C LEU A 245 -7.28 -9.01 10.79
N LEU A 246 -6.65 -10.11 10.41
CA LEU A 246 -7.25 -11.40 10.14
C LEU A 246 -7.44 -12.14 11.47
N LYS A 247 -8.70 -12.34 11.89
CA LYS A 247 -9.00 -12.99 13.17
C LYS A 247 -8.73 -14.49 13.13
N GLN A 248 -9.01 -15.12 12.00
CA GLN A 248 -8.88 -16.56 11.82
C GLN A 248 -8.32 -16.88 10.43
N LEU A 249 -7.43 -17.87 10.39
CA LEU A 249 -6.87 -18.46 9.18
C LEU A 249 -6.81 -19.98 9.33
N ASN A 250 -6.83 -20.68 8.21
CA ASN A 250 -6.43 -22.07 8.21
C ASN A 250 -4.90 -22.22 8.05
N TYR A 251 -4.37 -23.42 8.30
CA TYR A 251 -2.93 -23.66 8.20
C TYR A 251 -2.35 -23.38 6.81
N ASP A 252 -3.07 -23.70 5.75
CA ASP A 252 -2.56 -23.56 4.38
C ASP A 252 -2.53 -22.08 3.95
N GLU A 253 -3.54 -21.29 4.31
CA GLU A 253 -3.56 -19.82 4.14
C GLU A 253 -2.41 -19.17 4.91
N ALA A 254 -2.23 -19.54 6.19
CA ALA A 254 -1.16 -18.99 7.01
C ALA A 254 0.22 -19.35 6.44
N GLN A 255 0.38 -20.56 5.89
CA GLN A 255 1.61 -21.01 5.25
C GLN A 255 1.94 -20.18 4.01
N GLU A 256 0.95 -19.93 3.16
CA GLU A 256 1.11 -19.09 1.97
C GLU A 256 1.45 -17.64 2.35
N ILE A 257 0.71 -17.04 3.29
CA ILE A 257 0.98 -15.67 3.76
C ILE A 257 2.39 -15.55 4.33
N ALA A 258 2.81 -16.49 5.18
CA ALA A 258 4.14 -16.51 5.79
C ALA A 258 5.27 -16.67 4.74
N SER A 259 5.03 -17.44 3.68
CA SER A 259 6.02 -17.68 2.62
C SER A 259 6.21 -16.47 1.70
N MET A 260 5.17 -15.63 1.53
CA MET A 260 5.19 -14.46 0.65
C MET A 260 5.79 -13.19 1.28
N GLY A 261 6.47 -13.33 2.43
CA GLY A 261 7.22 -12.23 3.06
C GLY A 261 6.52 -11.53 4.23
N ALA A 262 5.39 -12.07 4.73
CA ALA A 262 4.82 -11.61 5.98
C ALA A 262 5.77 -11.93 7.14
N LYS A 263 6.51 -10.93 7.64
CA LYS A 263 7.54 -11.08 8.69
C LYS A 263 7.03 -11.46 10.07
N VAL A 264 5.72 -11.70 10.21
CA VAL A 264 5.04 -11.97 11.48
C VAL A 264 5.29 -13.39 11.99
N LEU A 265 5.37 -14.36 11.06
CA LEU A 265 5.48 -15.78 11.37
C LEU A 265 6.36 -16.46 10.33
N HIS A 266 7.26 -17.34 10.75
CA HIS A 266 8.06 -18.10 9.80
C HIS A 266 7.33 -19.35 9.26
N PRO A 267 7.33 -19.62 7.94
CA PRO A 267 6.58 -20.73 7.34
C PRO A 267 6.92 -22.12 7.89
N ASN A 268 8.15 -22.35 8.35
CA ASN A 268 8.57 -23.66 8.88
C ASN A 268 7.91 -24.07 10.21
N CYS A 269 7.26 -23.14 10.92
CA CYS A 269 6.62 -23.45 12.20
C CYS A 269 5.20 -24.02 12.06
N ILE A 270 4.55 -23.88 10.90
CA ILE A 270 3.17 -24.36 10.69
C ILE A 270 3.09 -25.88 10.52
N PRO A 271 3.98 -26.56 9.77
CA PRO A 271 3.87 -28.01 9.56
C PRO A 271 3.85 -28.87 10.83
N PRO A 272 4.69 -28.61 11.87
CA PRO A 272 4.64 -29.36 13.12
C PRO A 272 3.27 -29.28 13.82
N VAL A 273 2.72 -28.08 13.98
CA VAL A 273 1.42 -27.90 14.65
C VAL A 273 0.27 -28.42 13.80
N ARG A 274 0.35 -28.31 12.46
CA ARG A 274 -0.63 -28.91 11.54
C ARG A 274 -0.65 -30.43 11.63
N LYS A 275 0.52 -31.09 11.68
CA LYS A 275 0.62 -32.56 11.82
C LYS A 275 -0.02 -33.04 13.12
N ALA A 276 0.17 -32.28 14.21
CA ALA A 276 -0.39 -32.58 15.52
C ALA A 276 -1.82 -32.02 15.76
N ASN A 277 -2.39 -31.29 14.79
CA ASN A 277 -3.68 -30.59 14.90
C ASN A 277 -3.75 -29.65 16.12
N ILE A 278 -2.67 -28.92 16.38
CA ILE A 278 -2.55 -27.97 17.51
C ILE A 278 -2.89 -26.56 17.01
N PRO A 279 -3.83 -25.83 17.63
CA PRO A 279 -4.14 -24.46 17.27
C PRO A 279 -2.96 -23.54 17.57
N MET A 280 -2.59 -22.69 16.61
CA MET A 280 -1.54 -21.67 16.76
C MET A 280 -2.18 -20.29 16.86
N VAL A 281 -1.68 -19.43 17.75
CA VAL A 281 -2.23 -18.07 17.93
C VAL A 281 -1.10 -17.05 17.85
N VAL A 282 -1.22 -16.06 16.96
CA VAL A 282 -0.31 -14.92 16.89
C VAL A 282 -0.86 -13.79 17.75
N LYS A 283 -0.07 -13.32 18.72
CA LYS A 283 -0.46 -12.34 19.75
C LYS A 283 0.55 -11.22 19.90
N TYR A 284 0.14 -10.14 20.57
CA TYR A 284 0.95 -8.93 20.74
C TYR A 284 1.40 -8.70 22.17
N THR A 285 2.71 -8.72 22.38
CA THR A 285 3.33 -8.66 23.71
C THR A 285 3.00 -7.38 24.46
N HIS A 286 2.83 -6.25 23.78
CA HIS A 286 2.53 -4.97 24.44
C HIS A 286 1.05 -4.80 24.80
N MET A 287 0.15 -5.58 24.19
CA MET A 287 -1.29 -5.55 24.50
C MET A 287 -1.85 -6.98 24.61
N PRO A 288 -1.60 -7.68 25.74
CA PRO A 288 -1.94 -9.10 25.89
C PRO A 288 -3.43 -9.47 25.81
N GLU A 289 -4.32 -8.49 26.00
CA GLU A 289 -5.77 -8.69 25.89
C GLU A 289 -6.31 -8.58 24.46
N HIS A 290 -5.48 -8.18 23.50
CA HIS A 290 -5.87 -8.12 22.10
C HIS A 290 -6.11 -9.54 21.54
N SER A 291 -7.13 -9.71 20.67
CA SER A 291 -7.57 -11.05 20.22
C SER A 291 -6.55 -11.79 19.36
N GLY A 292 -5.79 -11.04 18.58
CA GLY A 292 -4.79 -11.55 17.64
C GLY A 292 -5.37 -12.40 16.49
N THR A 293 -4.56 -13.30 15.96
CA THR A 293 -4.92 -14.19 14.84
C THR A 293 -4.83 -15.64 15.25
N LEU A 294 -5.95 -16.37 15.12
CA LEU A 294 -6.04 -17.81 15.37
C LEU A 294 -5.82 -18.62 14.07
N ILE A 295 -4.93 -19.60 14.11
CA ILE A 295 -4.60 -20.49 12.98
C ILE A 295 -4.98 -21.93 13.35
N THR A 296 -5.87 -22.52 12.56
CA THR A 296 -6.43 -23.87 12.82
C THR A 296 -6.58 -24.69 11.54
N LYS A 297 -7.13 -25.90 11.62
CA LYS A 297 -7.52 -26.69 10.45
C LYS A 297 -8.84 -26.19 9.82
N ASP A 298 -9.67 -25.51 10.61
CA ASP A 298 -11.03 -25.17 10.21
C ASP A 298 -11.02 -24.10 9.12
N ILE A 299 -11.87 -24.30 8.11
CA ILE A 299 -12.07 -23.36 7.01
C ILE A 299 -13.35 -22.59 7.29
N ASP A 300 -13.25 -21.26 7.28
CA ASP A 300 -14.43 -20.40 7.31
C ASP A 300 -14.95 -20.21 5.87
N GLU A 301 -15.90 -21.03 5.45
CA GLU A 301 -16.54 -20.96 4.12
C GLU A 301 -17.32 -19.65 3.89
N SER A 302 -17.65 -18.91 4.96
CA SER A 302 -18.39 -17.65 4.87
C SER A 302 -17.50 -16.43 4.72
N ALA A 303 -16.19 -16.60 4.88
CA ALA A 303 -15.23 -15.53 4.86
C ALA A 303 -14.77 -15.14 3.45
N PRO A 304 -14.15 -13.96 3.30
CA PRO A 304 -13.78 -13.44 1.98
C PRO A 304 -12.79 -14.36 1.23
N LEU A 305 -12.99 -14.43 -0.09
CA LEU A 305 -12.17 -15.24 -1.00
C LEU A 305 -10.70 -14.81 -0.96
N ILE A 306 -10.42 -13.51 -0.96
CA ILE A 306 -9.07 -12.97 -0.79
C ILE A 306 -8.90 -12.55 0.65
N LYS A 307 -7.91 -13.13 1.33
CA LYS A 307 -7.57 -12.82 2.73
C LYS A 307 -6.48 -11.79 2.85
N SER A 308 -5.50 -11.86 1.97
CA SER A 308 -4.27 -11.09 2.13
C SER A 308 -3.65 -10.72 0.79
N ILE A 309 -2.98 -9.57 0.77
CA ILE A 309 -2.22 -9.03 -0.36
C ILE A 309 -0.86 -8.62 0.17
N GLN A 310 0.17 -9.31 -0.28
CA GLN A 310 1.54 -9.13 0.22
C GLN A 310 2.44 -8.58 -0.88
N VAL A 311 3.42 -7.76 -0.48
CA VAL A 311 4.45 -7.25 -1.38
C VAL A 311 5.81 -7.73 -0.90
N LYS A 312 6.55 -8.40 -1.79
CA LYS A 312 7.94 -8.82 -1.58
C LYS A 312 8.82 -8.01 -2.53
N HIS A 313 9.60 -7.10 -1.96
CA HIS A 313 10.52 -6.21 -2.67
C HIS A 313 11.84 -6.90 -3.02
N SER A 314 12.63 -6.24 -3.88
CA SER A 314 14.00 -6.65 -4.24
C SER A 314 14.09 -8.10 -4.78
N ILE A 315 13.17 -8.47 -5.65
CA ILE A 315 13.19 -9.76 -6.35
C ILE A 315 14.05 -9.65 -7.60
N LEU A 316 14.91 -10.65 -7.81
CA LEU A 316 15.65 -10.84 -9.05
C LEU A 316 14.97 -11.88 -9.92
N LEU A 317 14.79 -11.57 -11.20
CA LEU A 317 14.28 -12.50 -12.18
C LEU A 317 15.37 -12.88 -13.19
N ILE A 318 15.44 -14.17 -13.51
CA ILE A 318 16.21 -14.69 -14.64
C ILE A 318 15.22 -15.20 -15.69
N SER A 319 15.30 -14.63 -16.89
CA SER A 319 14.50 -15.04 -18.04
C SER A 319 15.40 -15.70 -19.08
N ILE A 320 15.02 -16.88 -19.55
CA ILE A 320 15.78 -17.70 -20.50
C ILE A 320 14.93 -17.86 -21.76
N ASP A 321 15.33 -17.19 -22.84
CA ASP A 321 14.71 -17.30 -24.16
C ASP A 321 15.38 -18.42 -24.98
N THR A 322 14.62 -19.40 -25.45
CA THR A 322 15.16 -20.49 -26.28
C THR A 322 14.16 -20.96 -27.33
N LEU A 323 14.65 -21.26 -28.55
CA LEU A 323 13.81 -21.76 -29.64
C LEU A 323 13.55 -23.28 -29.55
N ASN A 324 14.30 -24.00 -28.71
CA ASN A 324 14.37 -25.47 -28.73
C ASN A 324 13.85 -26.14 -27.44
N MET A 325 13.14 -25.44 -26.56
CA MET A 325 12.58 -26.06 -25.35
C MET A 325 11.41 -27.00 -25.67
N TRP A 326 10.56 -26.65 -26.65
CA TRP A 326 9.40 -27.45 -27.02
C TRP A 326 9.85 -28.83 -27.54
N GLN A 327 9.45 -29.90 -26.84
CA GLN A 327 9.76 -31.31 -27.10
C GLN A 327 11.16 -31.79 -26.66
N GLN A 328 11.96 -30.94 -26.03
CA GLN A 328 13.24 -31.36 -25.45
C GLN A 328 13.02 -32.01 -24.07
N VAL A 329 13.31 -33.30 -23.96
CA VAL A 329 13.31 -34.01 -22.68
C VAL A 329 14.45 -33.50 -21.81
N GLY A 330 14.15 -33.11 -20.56
CA GLY A 330 15.16 -32.77 -19.56
C GLY A 330 15.55 -31.29 -19.47
N PHE A 331 15.08 -30.41 -20.37
CA PHE A 331 15.47 -28.99 -20.39
C PHE A 331 15.34 -28.30 -19.01
N LEU A 332 14.17 -28.40 -18.37
CA LEU A 332 13.97 -27.81 -17.04
C LEU A 332 14.87 -28.46 -15.98
N ALA A 333 15.12 -29.77 -16.08
CA ALA A 333 15.98 -30.47 -15.13
C ALA A 333 17.43 -29.97 -15.23
N ASP A 334 17.93 -29.73 -16.44
CA ASP A 334 19.27 -29.19 -16.68
C ASP A 334 19.39 -27.74 -16.19
N VAL A 335 18.38 -26.91 -16.46
CA VAL A 335 18.29 -25.55 -15.91
C VAL A 335 18.36 -25.59 -14.38
N PHE A 336 17.50 -26.36 -13.72
CA PHE A 336 17.52 -26.48 -12.25
C PHE A 336 18.81 -27.10 -11.71
N ALA A 337 19.49 -27.96 -12.47
CA ALA A 337 20.80 -28.49 -12.10
C ALA A 337 21.87 -27.38 -12.06
N ALA A 338 21.82 -26.40 -12.98
CA ALA A 338 22.69 -25.22 -12.93
C ALA A 338 22.43 -24.38 -11.67
N PHE A 339 21.16 -24.07 -11.36
CA PHE A 339 20.82 -23.37 -10.11
C PHE A 339 21.35 -24.11 -8.87
N LYS A 340 21.19 -25.44 -8.81
CA LYS A 340 21.71 -26.27 -7.72
C LYS A 340 23.23 -26.23 -7.62
N LYS A 341 23.95 -26.33 -8.75
CA LYS A 341 25.42 -26.27 -8.82
C LYS A 341 25.96 -24.95 -8.27
N HIS A 342 25.31 -23.84 -8.60
CA HIS A 342 25.69 -22.51 -8.11
C HIS A 342 25.11 -22.18 -6.71
N GLY A 343 24.23 -23.03 -6.19
CA GLY A 343 23.64 -22.90 -4.85
C GLY A 343 22.63 -21.76 -4.75
N PHE A 344 21.86 -21.52 -5.81
CA PHE A 344 20.72 -20.61 -5.83
C PHE A 344 19.42 -21.39 -5.64
N SER A 345 18.51 -20.84 -4.84
CA SER A 345 17.15 -21.35 -4.67
C SER A 345 16.19 -20.56 -5.55
N VAL A 346 15.24 -21.26 -6.16
CA VAL A 346 14.21 -20.69 -7.02
C VAL A 346 12.92 -20.58 -6.21
N ASP A 347 12.27 -19.42 -6.28
CA ASP A 347 11.04 -19.09 -5.54
C ASP A 347 9.80 -19.20 -6.45
N LEU A 348 9.75 -18.40 -7.52
CA LEU A 348 8.66 -18.39 -8.50
C LEU A 348 9.14 -18.92 -9.86
N LEU A 349 8.23 -19.57 -10.58
CA LEU A 349 8.44 -20.05 -11.94
C LEU A 349 7.24 -19.68 -12.81
N SER A 350 7.53 -19.25 -14.03
CA SER A 350 6.59 -19.17 -15.15
C SER A 350 7.25 -19.67 -16.41
N SER A 351 6.54 -20.45 -17.22
CA SER A 351 7.03 -20.95 -18.49
C SER A 351 6.02 -20.73 -19.61
N SER A 352 6.50 -20.38 -20.80
CA SER A 352 5.80 -20.56 -22.07
C SER A 352 6.44 -21.70 -22.84
N GLU A 353 6.15 -21.84 -24.14
CA GLU A 353 6.76 -22.86 -25.01
C GLU A 353 8.21 -22.55 -25.41
N PHE A 354 8.65 -21.30 -25.26
CA PHE A 354 9.97 -20.81 -25.70
C PHE A 354 10.70 -19.96 -24.65
N ASN A 355 10.07 -19.69 -23.50
CA ASN A 355 10.65 -18.89 -22.44
C ASN A 355 10.42 -19.55 -21.09
N VAL A 356 11.43 -19.47 -20.22
CA VAL A 356 11.29 -19.78 -18.80
C VAL A 356 11.79 -18.58 -18.01
N THR A 357 10.93 -18.07 -17.12
CA THR A 357 11.27 -16.98 -16.21
C THR A 357 11.18 -17.48 -14.77
N LEU A 358 12.24 -17.25 -14.01
CA LEU A 358 12.45 -17.77 -12.66
C LEU A 358 12.80 -16.62 -11.73
N SER A 359 12.30 -16.63 -10.50
CA SER A 359 12.76 -15.71 -9.46
C SER A 359 13.75 -16.38 -8.51
N LEU A 360 14.71 -15.60 -8.02
CA LEU A 360 15.67 -16.02 -6.99
C LEU A 360 15.11 -15.74 -5.59
N ASP A 361 15.31 -16.68 -4.66
CA ASP A 361 14.96 -16.46 -3.25
C ASP A 361 15.97 -15.57 -2.51
N VAL A 362 15.47 -14.72 -1.60
CA VAL A 362 16.21 -13.62 -0.97
C VAL A 362 17.19 -14.14 0.07
N ASN A 363 18.40 -14.46 -0.39
CA ASN A 363 19.51 -14.92 0.43
C ASN A 363 20.70 -13.95 0.34
N ALA A 364 21.66 -14.03 1.27
CA ALA A 364 22.87 -13.20 1.26
C ALA A 364 23.64 -13.26 -0.07
N LYS A 365 23.53 -14.37 -0.82
CA LYS A 365 24.09 -14.57 -2.16
C LYS A 365 23.45 -13.75 -3.27
N ILE A 366 22.27 -13.16 -3.08
CA ILE A 366 21.64 -12.28 -4.10
C ILE A 366 22.49 -11.03 -4.36
N HIS A 367 23.29 -10.60 -3.38
CA HIS A 367 24.19 -9.46 -3.53
C HIS A 367 25.55 -9.82 -4.16
N ASP A 368 25.79 -11.11 -4.43
CA ASP A 368 27.02 -11.62 -5.04
C ASP A 368 26.89 -11.61 -6.58
N ARG A 369 27.21 -10.45 -7.18
CA ARG A 369 27.22 -10.27 -8.64
C ARG A 369 28.10 -11.29 -9.39
N PRO A 370 29.34 -11.59 -8.93
CA PRO A 370 30.13 -12.65 -9.52
C PRO A 370 29.42 -14.01 -9.59
N ALA A 371 28.76 -14.43 -8.51
CA ALA A 371 28.03 -15.70 -8.48
C ALA A 371 26.84 -15.71 -9.46
N ILE A 372 26.11 -14.60 -9.57
CA ILE A 372 25.00 -14.46 -10.53
C ILE A 372 25.51 -14.51 -11.97
N ASN A 373 26.61 -13.81 -12.27
CA ASN A 373 27.20 -13.81 -13.60
C ASN A 373 27.66 -15.23 -14.00
N ALA A 374 28.27 -15.97 -13.08
CA ALA A 374 28.67 -17.36 -13.32
C ALA A 374 27.45 -18.27 -13.59
N LEU A 375 26.33 -18.06 -12.88
CA LEU A 375 25.09 -18.76 -13.17
C LEU A 375 24.55 -18.40 -14.56
N LEU A 376 24.52 -17.12 -14.93
CA LEU A 376 24.06 -16.66 -16.25
C LEU A 376 24.92 -17.24 -17.39
N GLU A 377 26.24 -17.34 -17.19
CA GLU A 377 27.14 -17.99 -18.16
C GLU A 377 26.80 -19.47 -18.36
N ASP A 378 26.52 -20.21 -17.27
CA ASP A 378 26.11 -21.63 -17.36
C ASP A 378 24.73 -21.75 -18.03
N LEU A 379 23.78 -20.87 -17.66
CA LEU A 379 22.43 -20.85 -18.24
C LEU A 379 22.41 -20.45 -19.72
N ASN A 380 23.39 -19.67 -20.18
CA ASN A 380 23.52 -19.28 -21.59
C ASN A 380 23.80 -20.47 -22.52
N GLN A 381 24.13 -21.65 -21.98
CA GLN A 381 24.25 -22.89 -22.75
C GLN A 381 22.88 -23.43 -23.19
N PHE A 382 21.80 -23.08 -22.47
CA PHE A 382 20.44 -23.56 -22.71
C PHE A 382 19.58 -22.58 -23.53
N GLY A 383 19.98 -21.32 -23.60
CA GLY A 383 19.26 -20.26 -24.29
C GLY A 383 19.88 -18.89 -24.01
N ARG A 384 19.20 -17.80 -24.36
CA ARG A 384 19.63 -16.45 -24.01
C ARG A 384 19.11 -16.11 -22.61
N ALA A 385 19.95 -16.24 -21.60
CA ALA A 385 19.64 -15.87 -20.23
C ALA A 385 19.82 -14.36 -20.02
N LYS A 386 18.84 -13.71 -19.36
CA LYS A 386 18.84 -12.30 -19.02
C LYS A 386 18.43 -12.12 -17.56
N LEU A 387 19.06 -11.19 -16.88
CA LEU A 387 18.66 -10.73 -15.57
C LEU A 387 17.69 -9.54 -15.70
N ILE A 388 16.62 -9.53 -14.91
CA ILE A 388 15.63 -8.43 -14.85
C ILE A 388 15.56 -7.95 -13.40
N GLU A 389 15.79 -6.66 -13.21
CA GLU A 389 15.83 -5.97 -11.92
C GLU A 389 15.69 -4.43 -12.13
N PRO A 390 15.18 -3.67 -11.14
CA PRO A 390 14.63 -4.10 -9.86
C PRO A 390 13.15 -4.51 -9.96
N CYS A 391 12.81 -5.69 -9.42
CA CYS A 391 11.45 -6.20 -9.44
C CYS A 391 10.87 -6.42 -8.03
N SER A 392 9.55 -6.53 -7.95
CA SER A 392 8.82 -6.87 -6.73
C SER A 392 7.65 -7.79 -7.06
N ALA A 393 7.34 -8.72 -6.16
CA ALA A 393 6.16 -9.57 -6.26
C ALA A 393 5.02 -8.99 -5.46
N VAL A 394 3.83 -8.95 -6.05
CA VAL A 394 2.56 -8.66 -5.39
C VAL A 394 1.73 -9.93 -5.43
N SER A 395 1.50 -10.53 -4.25
CA SER A 395 0.84 -11.83 -4.10
C SER A 395 -0.53 -11.67 -3.46
N LEU A 396 -1.56 -12.14 -4.14
CA LEU A 396 -2.90 -12.35 -3.60
C LEU A 396 -2.93 -13.73 -2.94
N VAL A 397 -3.38 -13.80 -1.69
CA VAL A 397 -3.51 -15.04 -0.93
C VAL A 397 -4.94 -15.17 -0.41
N GLY A 398 -5.52 -16.36 -0.57
CA GLY A 398 -6.90 -16.63 -0.21
C GLY A 398 -7.37 -18.00 -0.66
N HIS A 399 -8.67 -18.18 -0.88
CA HIS A 399 -9.26 -19.38 -1.46
C HIS A 399 -9.99 -19.06 -2.76
N HIS A 400 -9.99 -20.03 -3.67
CA HIS A 400 -10.68 -19.95 -4.95
C HIS A 400 -10.28 -18.71 -5.77
N ILE A 401 -8.99 -18.37 -5.78
CA ILE A 401 -8.50 -17.13 -6.38
C ILE A 401 -8.90 -17.00 -7.86
N ARG A 402 -8.98 -18.10 -8.59
CA ARG A 402 -9.47 -18.12 -9.98
C ARG A 402 -10.84 -17.48 -10.17
N THR A 403 -11.72 -17.54 -9.17
CA THR A 403 -13.06 -16.91 -9.22
C THR A 403 -13.00 -15.38 -9.15
N VAL A 404 -11.90 -14.83 -8.64
CA VAL A 404 -11.70 -13.39 -8.44
C VAL A 404 -11.08 -12.74 -9.68
N LEU A 405 -10.50 -13.52 -10.61
CA LEU A 405 -9.88 -13.02 -11.84
C LEU A 405 -10.72 -12.00 -12.62
N PRO A 406 -12.06 -12.18 -12.83
CA PRO A 406 -12.87 -11.19 -13.56
C PRO A 406 -12.94 -9.82 -12.85
N HIS A 407 -12.82 -9.81 -11.53
CA HIS A 407 -12.87 -8.62 -10.71
C HIS A 407 -11.54 -7.86 -10.70
N LEU A 408 -10.45 -8.46 -11.19
CA LEU A 408 -9.13 -7.82 -11.19
C LEU A 408 -9.00 -6.71 -12.24
N GLY A 409 -9.89 -6.66 -13.25
CA GLY A 409 -9.81 -5.73 -14.39
C GLY A 409 -9.38 -4.30 -14.02
N PRO A 410 -10.08 -3.60 -13.12
CA PRO A 410 -9.74 -2.22 -12.72
C PRO A 410 -8.36 -2.07 -12.03
N ALA A 411 -7.88 -3.12 -11.36
CA ALA A 411 -6.55 -3.11 -10.75
C ALA A 411 -5.45 -3.42 -11.78
N LEU A 412 -5.75 -4.26 -12.78
CA LEU A 412 -4.83 -4.57 -13.88
C LEU A 412 -4.62 -3.39 -14.83
N GLU A 413 -5.48 -2.37 -14.82
CA GLU A 413 -5.25 -1.10 -15.53
C GLU A 413 -3.95 -0.38 -15.12
N VAL A 414 -3.38 -0.71 -13.95
CA VAL A 414 -2.03 -0.24 -13.57
C VAL A 414 -0.97 -0.62 -14.61
N PHE A 415 -1.21 -1.71 -15.35
CA PHE A 415 -0.30 -2.25 -16.35
C PHE A 415 -0.46 -1.65 -17.74
N GLU A 416 -1.40 -0.72 -17.96
CA GLU A 416 -1.61 -0.09 -19.28
C GLU A 416 -0.36 0.60 -19.85
N ALA A 417 0.63 0.94 -19.01
CA ALA A 417 1.88 1.58 -19.46
C ALA A 417 3.14 0.71 -19.34
N LYS A 418 3.13 -0.42 -18.60
CA LYS A 418 4.36 -1.16 -18.21
C LYS A 418 4.12 -2.65 -17.94
N GLN A 419 5.18 -3.46 -18.11
CA GLN A 419 5.10 -4.92 -18.21
C GLN A 419 4.96 -5.65 -16.87
N VAL A 420 4.09 -6.67 -16.83
CA VAL A 420 4.16 -7.76 -15.84
C VAL A 420 5.21 -8.74 -16.34
N TYR A 421 6.27 -8.96 -15.56
CA TYR A 421 7.38 -9.81 -15.96
C TYR A 421 7.09 -11.30 -15.75
N LEU A 422 6.36 -11.62 -14.68
CA LEU A 422 6.01 -12.98 -14.32
C LEU A 422 4.63 -12.99 -13.65
N MET A 423 3.81 -13.97 -14.01
CA MET A 423 2.58 -14.27 -13.30
C MET A 423 2.63 -15.75 -12.89
N SER A 424 2.38 -16.04 -11.61
CA SER A 424 2.36 -17.41 -11.09
C SER A 424 1.07 -17.63 -10.32
N LEU A 425 0.34 -18.69 -10.68
CA LEU A 425 -0.90 -19.09 -10.02
C LEU A 425 -0.70 -20.49 -9.44
N ALA A 426 -0.87 -20.65 -8.13
CA ALA A 426 -0.73 -21.96 -7.53
C ALA A 426 -1.83 -22.93 -7.98
N SER A 427 -1.45 -24.20 -8.09
CA SER A 427 -2.36 -25.28 -8.49
C SER A 427 -3.47 -25.52 -7.47
N ASN A 428 -3.16 -25.29 -6.18
CA ASN A 428 -4.08 -25.38 -5.04
C ASN A 428 -5.08 -24.22 -4.95
N ASP A 429 -5.01 -23.23 -5.87
CA ASP A 429 -5.92 -22.08 -5.93
C ASP A 429 -5.86 -21.18 -4.68
N LEU A 430 -4.73 -21.21 -3.95
CA LEU A 430 -4.50 -20.41 -2.74
C LEU A 430 -3.68 -19.14 -2.95
N ASN A 431 -2.91 -19.05 -4.03
CA ASN A 431 -2.09 -17.88 -4.32
C ASN A 431 -2.14 -17.48 -5.81
N LEU A 432 -2.03 -16.18 -6.07
CA LEU A 432 -1.76 -15.59 -7.39
C LEU A 432 -0.76 -14.44 -7.22
N THR A 433 0.38 -14.56 -7.88
CA THR A 433 1.51 -13.63 -7.74
C THR A 433 1.81 -12.95 -9.06
N PHE A 434 1.95 -11.62 -9.01
CA PHE A 434 2.42 -10.78 -10.11
C PHE A 434 3.81 -10.24 -9.79
N VAL A 435 4.79 -10.43 -10.67
CA VAL A 435 6.10 -9.79 -10.55
C VAL A 435 6.17 -8.61 -11.50
N VAL A 436 6.43 -7.44 -10.94
CA VAL A 436 6.33 -6.13 -11.59
C VAL A 436 7.57 -5.29 -11.28
N ASP A 437 7.75 -4.18 -11.98
CA ASP A 437 8.72 -3.16 -11.59
C ASP A 437 8.47 -2.70 -10.15
N GLU A 438 9.54 -2.58 -9.36
CA GLU A 438 9.46 -2.22 -7.94
C GLU A 438 8.70 -0.90 -7.69
N SER A 439 8.86 0.08 -8.59
CA SER A 439 8.16 1.37 -8.55
C SER A 439 6.62 1.31 -8.60
N HIS A 440 6.02 0.19 -9.00
CA HIS A 440 4.56 0.04 -9.09
C HIS A 440 3.97 -0.93 -8.07
N ALA A 441 4.80 -1.70 -7.36
CA ALA A 441 4.32 -2.79 -6.51
C ALA A 441 3.38 -2.28 -5.41
N ASP A 442 3.75 -1.18 -4.75
CA ASP A 442 2.93 -0.59 -3.69
C ASP A 442 1.62 0.00 -4.22
N LYS A 443 1.66 0.67 -5.38
CA LYS A 443 0.47 1.23 -6.03
C LYS A 443 -0.50 0.13 -6.47
N LEU A 444 0.03 -0.97 -6.99
CA LEU A 444 -0.75 -2.15 -7.36
C LEU A 444 -1.36 -2.80 -6.11
N CYS A 445 -0.58 -3.00 -5.06
CA CYS A 445 -1.04 -3.52 -3.78
C CYS A 445 -2.18 -2.66 -3.20
N GLN A 446 -2.01 -1.33 -3.17
CA GLN A 446 -3.04 -0.38 -2.72
C GLN A 446 -4.34 -0.52 -3.53
N LYS A 447 -4.24 -0.55 -4.87
CA LYS A 447 -5.42 -0.71 -5.73
C LYS A 447 -6.11 -2.06 -5.54
N LEU A 448 -5.35 -3.15 -5.48
CA LEU A 448 -5.88 -4.49 -5.26
C LEU A 448 -6.52 -4.61 -3.88
N HIS A 449 -5.90 -4.04 -2.83
CA HIS A 449 -6.45 -4.03 -1.48
C HIS A 449 -7.75 -3.23 -1.42
N HIS A 450 -7.76 -2.04 -2.02
CA HIS A 450 -8.97 -1.24 -2.10
C HIS A 450 -10.11 -1.97 -2.82
N LEU A 451 -9.80 -2.63 -3.93
CA LEU A 451 -10.80 -3.31 -4.77
C LEU A 451 -11.33 -4.61 -4.14
N LEU A 452 -10.43 -5.44 -3.59
CA LEU A 452 -10.75 -6.81 -3.16
C LEU A 452 -11.04 -6.95 -1.67
N ILE A 453 -10.54 -6.01 -0.86
CA ILE A 453 -10.65 -6.04 0.60
C ILE A 453 -11.53 -4.89 1.09
N GLU A 454 -11.20 -3.63 0.78
CA GLU A 454 -11.96 -2.48 1.32
C GLU A 454 -13.33 -2.28 0.67
N SER A 455 -13.44 -2.52 -0.64
CA SER A 455 -14.70 -2.41 -1.39
C SER A 455 -15.55 -3.67 -1.31
N ASN A 456 -15.08 -4.71 -0.61
CA ASN A 456 -15.76 -5.99 -0.54
C ASN A 456 -16.97 -5.90 0.42
N PRO A 457 -18.17 -6.33 0.00
CA PRO A 457 -19.34 -6.30 0.87
C PRO A 457 -19.20 -7.13 2.16
N GLN A 458 -18.26 -8.07 2.22
CA GLN A 458 -17.97 -8.87 3.42
C GLN A 458 -16.95 -8.23 4.39
N VAL A 459 -16.67 -6.91 4.27
CA VAL A 459 -15.73 -6.19 5.16
C VAL A 459 -15.98 -6.38 6.65
N PHE A 460 -17.22 -6.67 7.05
CA PHE A 460 -17.59 -6.95 8.45
C PHE A 460 -16.91 -8.19 9.07
N TYR A 461 -16.37 -9.11 8.26
CA TYR A 461 -15.55 -10.22 8.76
C TYR A 461 -14.16 -9.79 9.22
N TYR A 462 -13.70 -8.64 8.73
CA TYR A 462 -12.43 -8.07 9.14
C TYR A 462 -12.61 -7.22 10.40
N SER A 463 -11.58 -7.19 11.23
CA SER A 463 -11.50 -6.30 12.39
C SER A 463 -11.26 -4.85 11.97
N LYS A 464 -10.98 -3.98 12.96
CA LYS A 464 -10.53 -2.61 12.73
C LYS A 464 -9.28 -2.61 11.84
N SER A 465 -9.13 -1.57 11.02
CA SER A 465 -7.87 -1.35 10.32
C SER A 465 -6.77 -0.94 11.31
N TRP A 466 -5.51 -1.12 10.91
CA TRP A 466 -4.37 -0.66 11.71
C TRP A 466 -4.50 0.83 12.09
N HIS A 467 -4.94 1.66 11.15
CA HIS A 467 -5.18 3.07 11.41
C HIS A 467 -6.35 3.33 12.38
N GLU A 468 -7.43 2.55 12.31
CA GLU A 468 -8.56 2.67 13.25
C GLU A 468 -8.19 2.27 14.68
N GLU A 469 -7.23 1.37 14.84
CA GLU A 469 -6.85 0.80 16.15
C GLU A 469 -5.62 1.48 16.78
N PHE A 470 -4.63 1.87 15.96
CA PHE A 470 -3.36 2.47 16.41
C PHE A 470 -3.08 3.85 15.81
N GLY A 471 -3.86 4.27 14.81
CA GLY A 471 -3.74 5.61 14.23
C GLY A 471 -4.37 6.68 15.13
N LYS A 472 -3.99 7.95 14.91
CA LYS A 472 -4.76 9.06 15.47
C LYS A 472 -6.16 9.01 14.83
N PRO A 473 -7.26 9.04 15.61
CA PRO A 473 -8.59 8.98 15.03
C PRO A 473 -8.75 10.14 14.05
N ASN A 474 -8.83 9.81 12.77
CA ASN A 474 -9.27 10.77 11.76
C ASN A 474 -10.75 11.03 12.06
N VAL A 475 -11.03 12.17 12.70
CA VAL A 475 -12.38 12.68 12.77
C VAL A 475 -12.77 13.01 11.34
N ARG A 476 -13.57 12.13 10.71
CA ARG A 476 -14.19 12.45 9.42
C ARG A 476 -14.97 13.75 9.66
N PRO A 477 -14.60 14.87 8.99
CA PRO A 477 -15.37 16.08 9.13
C PRO A 477 -16.78 15.79 8.64
N THR A 478 -17.78 16.13 9.46
CA THR A 478 -19.19 16.00 9.07
C THR A 478 -19.42 16.81 7.80
N PRO A 479 -19.84 16.19 6.69
CA PRO A 479 -20.04 16.90 5.45
C PRO A 479 -21.19 17.90 5.59
N TRP A 480 -21.13 19.01 4.87
CA TRP A 480 -22.13 20.08 4.96
C TRP A 480 -23.56 19.59 4.73
N TRP A 481 -23.76 18.60 3.85
CA TRP A 481 -25.08 18.08 3.52
C TRP A 481 -25.70 17.25 4.66
N GLU A 482 -24.89 16.75 5.59
CA GLU A 482 -25.40 16.09 6.81
C GLU A 482 -25.87 17.14 7.82
N ILE A 483 -25.16 18.27 7.90
CA ILE A 483 -25.56 19.42 8.73
C ILE A 483 -26.84 20.06 8.18
N GLU A 484 -26.92 20.21 6.86
CA GLU A 484 -28.04 20.84 6.14
C GLU A 484 -29.16 19.84 5.77
N ARG A 485 -29.18 18.65 6.38
CA ARG A 485 -30.07 17.53 6.03
C ARG A 485 -31.53 17.95 5.93
N ASP A 486 -32.05 18.67 6.91
CA ASP A 486 -33.48 19.03 6.96
C ASP A 486 -33.85 20.05 5.88
N ARG A 487 -32.93 20.99 5.58
CA ARG A 487 -33.09 21.92 4.44
C ARG A 487 -33.06 21.16 3.12
N LEU A 488 -32.14 20.21 2.94
CA LEU A 488 -32.07 19.37 1.73
C LEU A 488 -33.31 18.50 1.55
N LEU A 489 -33.84 17.89 2.61
CA LEU A 489 -35.11 17.14 2.55
C LEU A 489 -36.27 18.04 2.11
N THR A 490 -36.36 19.26 2.65
CA THR A 490 -37.38 20.24 2.25
C THR A 490 -37.23 20.63 0.78
N THR A 491 -36.01 20.91 0.31
CA THR A 491 -35.72 21.21 -1.10
C THR A 491 -36.12 20.05 -2.00
N SER A 492 -35.78 18.81 -1.63
CA SER A 492 -36.13 17.62 -2.42
C SER A 492 -37.64 17.38 -2.52
N ALA A 493 -38.42 17.72 -1.49
CA ALA A 493 -39.87 17.58 -1.53
C ALA A 493 -40.49 18.41 -2.68
N LEU A 494 -39.92 19.59 -2.92
CA LEU A 494 -40.39 20.55 -3.92
C LEU A 494 -39.76 20.36 -5.31
N HIS A 495 -38.51 19.92 -5.36
CA HIS A 495 -37.68 20.04 -6.57
C HIS A 495 -37.02 18.75 -7.06
N SER A 496 -37.18 17.62 -6.37
CA SER A 496 -36.53 16.37 -6.79
C SER A 496 -37.04 15.89 -8.17
N PRO A 497 -36.16 15.43 -9.09
CA PRO A 497 -34.71 15.34 -8.92
C PRO A 497 -34.02 16.70 -9.15
N CYS A 498 -33.07 17.04 -8.28
CA CYS A 498 -32.31 18.29 -8.39
C CYS A 498 -30.85 18.16 -7.96
N TYR A 499 -29.98 18.90 -8.64
CA TYR A 499 -28.69 19.32 -8.13
C TYR A 499 -28.87 20.44 -7.10
N VAL A 500 -28.16 20.36 -5.98
CA VAL A 500 -28.08 21.44 -4.99
C VAL A 500 -26.62 21.82 -4.81
N TYR A 501 -26.31 23.11 -5.03
CA TYR A 501 -24.98 23.69 -4.89
C TYR A 501 -24.91 24.59 -3.64
N HIS A 502 -23.98 24.29 -2.75
CA HIS A 502 -23.79 25.01 -1.49
C HIS A 502 -22.75 26.12 -1.62
N SER A 503 -23.20 27.36 -1.80
CA SER A 503 -22.32 28.53 -1.98
C SER A 503 -21.31 28.73 -0.84
N PRO A 504 -21.63 28.50 0.46
CA PRO A 504 -20.64 28.63 1.52
C PRO A 504 -19.44 27.68 1.41
N ILE A 505 -19.61 26.48 0.83
CA ILE A 505 -18.47 25.57 0.60
C ILE A 505 -17.58 26.10 -0.53
N GLN A 506 -18.16 26.66 -1.59
CA GLN A 506 -17.42 27.28 -2.68
C GLN A 506 -16.56 28.45 -2.16
N ILE A 507 -17.14 29.31 -1.31
CA ILE A 507 -16.44 30.39 -0.63
C ILE A 507 -15.33 29.87 0.28
N SER A 508 -15.60 28.83 1.06
CA SER A 508 -14.59 28.22 1.94
C SER A 508 -13.40 27.66 1.15
N ARG A 509 -13.64 27.01 0.01
CA ARG A 509 -12.59 26.47 -0.87
C ARG A 509 -11.81 27.59 -1.56
N ALA A 510 -12.48 28.67 -1.97
CA ALA A 510 -11.82 29.86 -2.48
C ALA A 510 -10.86 30.47 -1.45
N LYS A 511 -11.34 30.74 -0.24
CA LYS A 511 -10.52 31.29 0.84
C LYS A 511 -9.35 30.40 1.23
N GLN A 512 -9.53 29.08 1.22
CA GLN A 512 -8.47 28.13 1.52
C GLN A 512 -7.29 28.25 0.55
N LEU A 513 -7.55 28.40 -0.75
CA LEU A 513 -6.49 28.55 -1.75
C LEU A 513 -5.93 29.97 -1.80
N SER A 514 -6.77 30.98 -1.61
CA SER A 514 -6.34 32.39 -1.55
C SER A 514 -5.47 32.70 -0.32
N ALA A 515 -5.45 31.83 0.68
CA ALA A 515 -4.61 31.98 1.87
C ALA A 515 -3.17 31.44 1.68
N LEU A 516 -2.87 30.78 0.57
CA LEU A 516 -1.54 30.24 0.28
C LEU A 516 -0.62 31.37 -0.21
N GLU A 517 0.49 31.61 0.49
CA GLU A 517 1.42 32.71 0.14
C GLU A 517 2.19 32.41 -1.15
N SER A 518 2.34 31.14 -1.50
CA SER A 518 2.99 30.72 -2.75
C SER A 518 2.17 31.02 -3.99
N ILE A 519 0.84 31.17 -3.90
CA ILE A 519 -0.06 31.28 -5.06
C ILE A 519 -0.44 32.73 -5.31
N ASP A 520 -0.08 33.26 -6.49
CA ASP A 520 -0.30 34.66 -6.83
C ASP A 520 -1.64 34.89 -7.55
N ASN A 521 -2.08 33.94 -8.39
CA ASN A 521 -3.35 34.02 -9.10
C ASN A 521 -4.10 32.69 -9.13
N LEU A 522 -5.42 32.77 -9.00
CA LEU A 522 -6.34 31.64 -9.06
C LEU A 522 -7.36 31.85 -10.18
N PHE A 523 -7.54 30.83 -11.01
CA PHE A 523 -8.54 30.80 -12.07
C PHE A 523 -9.51 29.64 -11.83
N TYR A 524 -10.81 29.89 -11.98
CA TYR A 524 -11.82 28.85 -11.98
C TYR A 524 -12.00 28.32 -13.41
N ALA A 525 -11.60 27.07 -13.64
CA ALA A 525 -11.84 26.37 -14.90
C ALA A 525 -13.34 26.08 -15.06
N ILE A 526 -14.04 26.90 -15.87
CA ILE A 526 -15.51 26.93 -15.85
C ILE A 526 -16.16 25.67 -16.43
N LYS A 527 -15.42 24.91 -17.24
CA LYS A 527 -15.78 23.56 -17.70
C LYS A 527 -16.14 22.60 -16.55
N ALA A 528 -15.63 22.85 -15.34
CA ALA A 528 -15.99 22.09 -14.15
C ALA A 528 -17.48 22.23 -13.81
N ASN A 529 -18.00 23.47 -13.85
CA ASN A 529 -19.42 23.78 -13.75
C ASN A 529 -19.67 25.26 -14.16
N PRO A 530 -20.30 25.54 -15.31
CA PRO A 530 -20.52 26.89 -15.81
C PRO A 530 -21.77 27.57 -15.21
N PHE A 531 -22.42 26.99 -14.19
CA PHE A 531 -23.67 27.52 -13.65
C PHE A 531 -23.50 28.99 -13.17
N PRO A 532 -24.32 29.95 -13.65
CA PRO A 532 -24.08 31.38 -13.41
C PRO A 532 -23.97 31.80 -11.94
N SER A 533 -24.66 31.12 -11.03
CA SER A 533 -24.56 31.45 -9.59
C SER A 533 -23.20 31.07 -9.00
N ILE A 534 -22.61 29.96 -9.45
CA ILE A 534 -21.26 29.53 -9.05
C ILE A 534 -20.25 30.56 -9.55
N LEU A 535 -20.34 30.96 -10.81
CA LEU A 535 -19.46 31.97 -11.40
C LEU A 535 -19.54 33.30 -10.61
N LYS A 536 -20.75 33.76 -10.28
CA LYS A 536 -20.94 34.97 -9.47
C LYS A 536 -20.39 34.84 -8.05
N THR A 537 -20.46 33.64 -7.46
CA THR A 537 -19.93 33.37 -6.12
C THR A 537 -18.40 33.46 -6.13
N LEU A 538 -17.74 32.82 -7.10
CA LEU A 538 -16.27 32.81 -7.19
C LEU A 538 -15.70 34.16 -7.64
N GLU A 539 -16.40 34.91 -8.51
CA GLU A 539 -15.97 36.26 -8.91
C GLU A 539 -15.93 37.22 -7.71
N LYS A 540 -16.95 37.16 -6.84
CA LYS A 540 -17.01 37.94 -5.59
C LYS A 540 -15.86 37.66 -4.64
N GLU A 541 -15.34 36.43 -4.63
CA GLU A 541 -14.15 36.03 -3.85
C GLU A 541 -12.83 36.38 -4.57
N GLY A 542 -12.87 37.10 -5.70
CA GLY A 542 -11.70 37.57 -6.42
C GLY A 542 -11.07 36.55 -7.37
N ILE A 543 -11.67 35.38 -7.55
CA ILE A 543 -11.15 34.31 -8.42
C ILE A 543 -11.34 34.69 -9.91
N GLY A 544 -10.32 34.49 -10.74
CA GLY A 544 -10.40 34.66 -12.20
C GLY A 544 -11.11 33.49 -12.89
N PHE A 545 -11.16 33.49 -14.22
CA PHE A 545 -11.80 32.43 -15.00
C PHE A 545 -10.86 31.83 -16.04
N GLU A 546 -10.85 30.51 -16.14
CA GLU A 546 -10.25 29.79 -17.26
C GLU A 546 -11.36 29.25 -18.16
N CYS A 547 -11.22 29.51 -19.46
CA CYS A 547 -12.17 29.16 -20.52
C CYS A 547 -11.45 28.34 -21.60
N VAL A 548 -12.09 27.29 -22.10
CA VAL A 548 -11.54 26.42 -23.15
C VAL A 548 -12.23 26.58 -24.50
N SER A 549 -13.30 27.39 -24.59
CA SER A 549 -14.06 27.64 -25.82
C SER A 549 -14.60 29.07 -25.91
N ILE A 550 -14.96 29.52 -27.13
CA ILE A 550 -15.62 30.82 -27.34
C ILE A 550 -16.88 30.95 -26.48
N GLN A 551 -17.69 29.88 -26.36
CA GLN A 551 -18.95 29.92 -25.64
C GLN A 551 -18.75 30.15 -24.14
N GLU A 552 -17.70 29.54 -23.58
CA GLU A 552 -17.29 29.77 -22.20
C GLU A 552 -16.82 31.21 -21.98
N LEU A 553 -15.98 31.72 -22.88
CA LEU A 553 -15.47 33.09 -22.81
C LEU A 553 -16.60 34.12 -22.95
N ASP A 554 -17.50 33.93 -23.92
CA ASP A 554 -18.67 34.79 -24.15
C ASP A 554 -19.62 34.80 -22.95
N LEU A 555 -19.83 33.63 -22.31
CA LEU A 555 -20.60 33.55 -21.06
C LEU A 555 -19.99 34.41 -19.96
N VAL A 556 -18.68 34.30 -19.73
CA VAL A 556 -17.96 35.09 -18.72
C VAL A 556 -18.06 36.58 -19.02
N LEU A 557 -17.83 36.99 -20.27
CA LEU A 557 -17.89 38.40 -20.67
C LEU A 557 -19.30 38.99 -20.58
N LYS A 558 -20.34 38.19 -20.85
CA LYS A 558 -21.74 38.59 -20.67
C LYS A 558 -22.12 38.75 -19.21
N LEU A 559 -21.69 37.83 -18.36
CA LEU A 559 -21.96 37.90 -16.91
C LEU A 559 -21.17 39.01 -16.22
N PHE A 560 -19.96 39.28 -16.68
CA PHE A 560 -19.03 40.22 -16.07
C PHE A 560 -18.42 41.18 -17.10
N PRO A 561 -19.20 42.13 -17.66
CA PRO A 561 -18.73 43.02 -18.72
C PRO A 561 -17.53 43.90 -18.31
N ASN A 562 -17.37 44.16 -17.01
CA ASN A 562 -16.31 45.00 -16.44
C ASN A 562 -15.13 44.20 -15.87
N ILE A 563 -15.08 42.88 -16.06
CA ILE A 563 -13.95 42.07 -15.58
C ILE A 563 -12.66 42.51 -16.29
N LYS A 564 -11.60 42.65 -15.50
CA LYS A 564 -10.25 42.87 -16.02
C LYS A 564 -9.84 41.68 -16.90
N ARG A 565 -9.31 41.94 -18.09
CA ARG A 565 -9.05 40.88 -19.07
C ARG A 565 -7.90 39.97 -18.65
N GLU A 566 -7.03 40.47 -17.79
CA GLU A 566 -5.95 39.74 -17.13
C GLU A 566 -6.46 38.71 -16.09
N ARG A 567 -7.73 38.81 -15.68
CA ARG A 567 -8.40 37.78 -14.84
C ARG A 567 -9.05 36.67 -15.67
N ILE A 568 -8.85 36.66 -16.99
CA ILE A 568 -9.37 35.62 -17.87
C ILE A 568 -8.22 34.93 -18.61
N LEU A 569 -8.23 33.60 -18.54
CA LEU A 569 -7.33 32.73 -19.27
C LEU A 569 -8.10 31.92 -20.31
N PHE A 570 -7.61 31.89 -21.53
CA PHE A 570 -8.13 31.08 -22.62
C PHE A 570 -7.15 29.95 -22.93
N THR A 571 -7.51 28.72 -22.56
CA THR A 571 -6.64 27.53 -22.68
C THR A 571 -7.30 26.45 -23.56
N PRO A 572 -7.47 26.72 -24.87
CA PRO A 572 -8.09 25.79 -25.80
C PRO A 572 -7.18 24.59 -26.09
N ASN A 573 -7.78 23.49 -26.56
CA ASN A 573 -7.04 22.37 -27.15
C ASN A 573 -7.68 21.99 -28.50
N PHE A 574 -6.87 21.86 -29.55
CA PHE A 574 -7.31 21.58 -30.93
C PHE A 574 -8.41 22.54 -31.42
N ALA A 575 -8.42 23.79 -30.95
CA ALA A 575 -9.41 24.78 -31.34
C ALA A 575 -9.13 25.36 -32.74
N PRO A 576 -10.18 25.74 -33.49
CA PRO A 576 -10.01 26.41 -34.78
C PRO A 576 -9.42 27.83 -34.60
N LYS A 577 -8.76 28.34 -35.66
CA LYS A 577 -8.14 29.68 -35.70
C LYS A 577 -9.04 30.80 -35.18
N LEU A 578 -10.34 30.74 -35.49
CA LEU A 578 -11.34 31.72 -35.08
C LEU A 578 -11.45 31.86 -33.55
N GLU A 579 -11.21 30.81 -32.77
CA GLU A 579 -11.26 30.91 -31.30
C GLU A 579 -10.07 31.68 -30.75
N TYR A 580 -8.88 31.43 -31.30
CA TYR A 580 -7.68 32.21 -30.95
C TYR A 580 -7.85 33.69 -31.34
N GLU A 581 -8.38 33.98 -32.53
CA GLU A 581 -8.71 35.35 -32.96
C GLU A 581 -9.65 36.05 -31.99
N PHE A 582 -10.73 35.38 -31.61
CA PHE A 582 -11.72 35.93 -30.69
C PHE A 582 -11.11 36.21 -29.31
N ALA A 583 -10.33 35.28 -28.75
CA ALA A 583 -9.69 35.44 -27.45
C ALA A 583 -8.65 36.57 -27.43
N LEU A 584 -7.84 36.69 -28.49
CA LEU A 584 -6.85 37.77 -28.64
C LEU A 584 -7.53 39.14 -28.81
N GLN A 585 -8.63 39.23 -29.56
CA GLN A 585 -9.42 40.45 -29.69
C GLN A 585 -10.08 40.85 -28.37
N ALA A 586 -10.51 39.87 -27.56
CA ALA A 586 -11.07 40.09 -26.24
C ALA A 586 -10.03 40.56 -25.19
N GLY A 587 -8.73 40.46 -25.51
CA GLY A 587 -7.61 40.93 -24.69
C GLY A 587 -7.28 40.03 -23.50
N CYS A 588 -7.72 38.78 -23.49
CA CYS A 588 -7.43 37.82 -22.42
C CYS A 588 -6.07 37.11 -22.62
N TYR A 589 -5.57 36.44 -21.59
CA TYR A 589 -4.38 35.60 -21.73
C TYR A 589 -4.69 34.38 -22.59
N VAL A 590 -3.85 34.10 -23.58
CA VAL A 590 -4.05 32.97 -24.51
C VAL A 590 -2.94 31.95 -24.34
N THR A 591 -3.33 30.72 -24.04
CA THR A 591 -2.43 29.56 -23.96
C THR A 591 -2.37 28.83 -25.29
N ILE A 592 -1.16 28.56 -25.77
CA ILE A 592 -0.88 27.74 -26.94
C ILE A 592 -0.56 26.32 -26.48
N ASP A 593 -1.35 25.36 -26.94
CA ASP A 593 -1.33 23.95 -26.50
C ASP A 593 -0.52 23.04 -27.44
N SER A 594 -0.26 23.47 -28.67
CA SER A 594 0.51 22.72 -29.68
C SER A 594 1.35 23.66 -30.54
N LEU A 595 2.33 23.13 -31.30
CA LEU A 595 3.13 23.94 -32.24
C LEU A 595 2.30 24.49 -33.40
N TYR A 596 1.21 23.80 -33.78
CA TYR A 596 0.48 24.06 -35.02
C TYR A 596 0.01 25.52 -35.18
N PRO A 597 -0.58 26.20 -34.16
CA PRO A 597 -0.97 27.61 -34.27
C PRO A 597 0.20 28.54 -34.57
N LEU A 598 1.38 28.30 -33.99
CA LEU A 598 2.57 29.13 -34.22
C LEU A 598 3.18 28.90 -35.61
N GLU A 599 3.08 27.69 -36.14
CA GLU A 599 3.61 27.33 -37.45
C GLU A 599 2.70 27.78 -38.61
N ASN A 600 1.39 27.64 -38.43
CA ASN A 600 0.43 27.77 -39.52
C ASN A 600 -0.34 29.09 -39.49
N TRP A 601 -0.45 29.73 -38.31
CA TRP A 601 -1.13 31.03 -38.13
C TRP A 601 -0.24 32.07 -37.43
N PRO A 602 1.05 32.19 -37.78
CA PRO A 602 1.98 33.07 -37.07
C PRO A 602 1.55 34.53 -37.04
N GLU A 603 0.88 35.01 -38.09
CA GLU A 603 0.36 36.38 -38.20
C GLU A 603 -0.65 36.73 -37.10
N LEU A 604 -1.29 35.73 -36.51
CA LEU A 604 -2.24 35.92 -35.42
C LEU A 604 -1.55 36.30 -34.11
N PHE A 605 -0.33 35.79 -33.90
CA PHE A 605 0.43 35.93 -32.66
C PHE A 605 1.56 36.94 -32.77
N GLU A 606 1.77 37.52 -33.96
CA GLU A 606 2.84 38.49 -34.20
C GLU A 606 2.72 39.70 -33.25
N ASN A 607 3.81 40.00 -32.53
CA ASN A 607 3.87 41.03 -31.49
C ASN A 607 2.85 40.85 -30.34
N ARG A 608 2.36 39.63 -30.11
CA ARG A 608 1.44 39.30 -28.99
C ARG A 608 2.15 38.58 -27.85
N GLU A 609 1.56 38.70 -26.67
CA GLU A 609 1.93 37.94 -25.48
C GLU A 609 1.12 36.63 -25.45
N VAL A 610 1.80 35.51 -25.18
CA VAL A 610 1.20 34.18 -25.12
C VAL A 610 1.75 33.38 -23.93
N ILE A 611 0.98 32.37 -23.52
CA ILE A 611 1.41 31.34 -22.57
C ILE A 611 1.63 30.05 -23.36
N ILE A 612 2.66 29.29 -23.04
CA ILE A 612 2.93 28.00 -23.70
C ILE A 612 2.61 26.88 -22.73
N ARG A 613 1.77 25.92 -23.14
CA ARG A 613 1.56 24.69 -22.39
C ARG A 613 2.62 23.66 -22.75
N ILE A 614 3.35 23.18 -21.75
CA ILE A 614 4.38 22.16 -21.86
C ILE A 614 3.84 20.85 -21.30
N ASP A 615 4.07 19.75 -22.03
CA ASP A 615 3.83 18.40 -21.54
C ASP A 615 4.90 18.03 -20.50
N PRO A 616 4.52 17.70 -19.25
CA PRO A 616 5.47 17.23 -18.24
C PRO A 616 6.13 15.89 -18.60
N GLY A 617 5.69 15.19 -19.65
CA GLY A 617 6.22 13.91 -20.11
C GLY A 617 5.76 12.71 -19.28
N THR A 618 5.25 12.95 -18.07
CA THR A 618 4.59 11.98 -17.21
C THR A 618 3.26 12.55 -16.72
N GLY A 619 2.17 11.82 -16.91
CA GLY A 619 0.84 12.19 -16.41
C GLY A 619 0.56 11.60 -15.02
N ALA A 620 -0.32 12.25 -14.27
CA ALA A 620 -0.77 11.83 -12.95
C ALA A 620 -2.28 11.99 -12.79
N GLY A 621 -2.95 10.92 -12.41
CA GLY A 621 -4.40 10.91 -12.18
C GLY A 621 -4.86 9.53 -11.72
N HIS A 622 -6.07 9.44 -11.18
CA HIS A 622 -6.61 8.17 -10.67
C HIS A 622 -7.04 7.19 -11.79
N HIS A 623 -7.14 7.65 -13.05
CA HIS A 623 -7.52 6.87 -14.24
C HIS A 623 -6.87 7.46 -15.52
N LYS A 624 -6.72 6.65 -16.58
CA LYS A 624 -6.26 7.08 -17.92
C LYS A 624 -7.01 8.29 -18.48
N HIS A 625 -8.32 8.41 -18.26
CA HIS A 625 -9.15 9.52 -18.75
C HIS A 625 -8.91 10.87 -18.04
N VAL A 626 -8.17 10.87 -16.92
CA VAL A 626 -7.84 12.08 -16.15
C VAL A 626 -6.33 12.32 -16.02
N SER A 627 -5.52 11.55 -16.75
CA SER A 627 -4.07 11.74 -16.88
C SER A 627 -3.79 12.55 -18.14
N THR A 628 -3.14 13.71 -18.02
CA THR A 628 -2.99 14.66 -19.13
C THR A 628 -1.53 14.95 -19.52
N GLY A 629 -0.58 14.09 -19.10
CA GLY A 629 0.83 14.17 -19.50
C GLY A 629 1.36 12.86 -20.10
N GLY A 630 2.42 12.96 -20.91
CA GLY A 630 3.09 11.85 -21.59
C GLY A 630 2.66 11.65 -23.05
N ASN A 631 3.35 10.76 -23.78
CA ASN A 631 3.23 10.61 -25.25
C ASN A 631 1.83 10.23 -25.78
N GLU A 632 0.95 9.67 -24.94
CA GLU A 632 -0.45 9.39 -25.31
C GLU A 632 -1.40 10.56 -24.96
N SER A 633 -0.89 11.63 -24.36
CA SER A 633 -1.63 12.84 -24.07
C SER A 633 -1.74 13.72 -25.30
N LYS A 634 -2.93 14.23 -25.56
CA LYS A 634 -3.20 15.22 -26.61
C LYS A 634 -2.94 16.67 -26.17
N PHE A 635 -2.33 16.88 -25.01
CA PHE A 635 -2.23 18.16 -24.34
C PHE A 635 -0.79 18.63 -24.19
N GLY A 636 -0.51 19.86 -24.60
CA GLY A 636 0.78 20.50 -24.41
C GLY A 636 1.84 20.11 -25.45
N ILE A 637 2.85 20.96 -25.56
CA ILE A 637 4.01 20.78 -26.44
C ILE A 637 5.09 19.98 -25.70
N THR A 638 5.70 19.02 -26.38
CA THR A 638 6.73 18.17 -25.75
C THR A 638 7.97 18.97 -25.38
N GLN A 639 8.68 18.54 -24.34
CA GLN A 639 9.94 19.21 -23.94
C GLN A 639 11.02 19.15 -25.02
N ASN A 640 10.98 18.15 -25.90
CA ASN A 640 11.93 18.04 -27.02
C ASN A 640 11.73 19.15 -28.06
N ASP A 641 10.54 19.72 -28.14
CA ASP A 641 10.16 20.73 -29.12
C ASP A 641 10.38 22.17 -28.62
N ILE A 642 10.92 22.35 -27.41
CA ILE A 642 11.20 23.68 -26.83
C ILE A 642 12.10 24.52 -27.76
N GLY A 643 13.09 23.90 -28.42
CA GLY A 643 13.94 24.60 -29.39
C GLY A 643 13.16 25.16 -30.57
N GLN A 644 12.11 24.46 -31.03
CA GLN A 644 11.23 24.90 -32.12
C GLN A 644 10.33 26.04 -31.67
N ILE A 645 9.78 25.99 -30.45
CA ILE A 645 9.02 27.10 -29.85
C ILE A 645 9.88 28.37 -29.83
N LEU A 646 11.12 28.29 -29.34
CA LEU A 646 12.03 29.43 -29.28
C LEU A 646 12.35 30.01 -30.66
N SER A 647 12.51 29.15 -31.66
CA SER A 647 12.75 29.55 -33.06
C SER A 647 11.55 30.30 -33.65
N LEU A 648 10.33 29.76 -33.48
CA LEU A 648 9.09 30.37 -33.97
C LEU A 648 8.79 31.68 -33.26
N ALA A 649 8.95 31.72 -31.93
CA ALA A 649 8.72 32.93 -31.14
C ALA A 649 9.65 34.08 -31.56
N ARG A 650 10.93 33.79 -31.83
CA ARG A 650 11.88 34.79 -32.35
C ARG A 650 11.53 35.25 -33.77
N THR A 651 11.22 34.31 -34.66
CA THR A 651 10.88 34.60 -36.06
C THR A 651 9.65 35.51 -36.18
N HIS A 652 8.64 35.28 -35.34
CA HIS A 652 7.35 35.97 -35.38
C HIS A 652 7.17 37.02 -34.28
N HIS A 653 8.23 37.39 -33.56
CA HIS A 653 8.19 38.39 -32.49
C HIS A 653 7.10 38.10 -31.42
N VAL A 654 6.88 36.82 -31.11
CA VAL A 654 5.92 36.37 -30.10
C VAL A 654 6.58 36.40 -28.73
N LYS A 655 5.90 37.00 -27.74
CA LYS A 655 6.39 37.12 -26.37
C LYS A 655 5.81 36.02 -25.51
N VAL A 656 6.64 35.07 -25.09
CA VAL A 656 6.22 34.01 -24.15
C VAL A 656 6.33 34.56 -22.74
N ILE A 657 5.18 34.89 -22.14
CA ILE A 657 5.10 35.53 -20.81
C ILE A 657 4.81 34.55 -19.67
N GLY A 658 4.42 33.33 -19.99
CA GLY A 658 4.10 32.30 -19.01
C GLY A 658 4.24 30.88 -19.56
N LEU A 659 4.45 29.93 -18.65
CA LEU A 659 4.50 28.50 -18.96
C LEU A 659 3.41 27.77 -18.17
N HIS A 660 2.71 26.84 -18.82
CA HIS A 660 1.62 26.07 -18.21
C HIS A 660 1.94 24.58 -18.29
N ALA A 661 1.67 23.82 -17.23
CA ALA A 661 1.59 22.37 -17.29
C ALA A 661 0.34 21.90 -16.54
N HIS A 662 -0.21 20.77 -16.98
CA HIS A 662 -1.29 20.12 -16.28
C HIS A 662 -1.00 18.63 -16.18
N SER A 663 -0.66 18.17 -14.98
CA SER A 663 -0.26 16.78 -14.75
C SER A 663 -1.46 15.83 -14.76
N GLY A 664 -2.67 16.31 -14.42
CA GLY A 664 -3.95 15.60 -14.53
C GLY A 664 -4.92 16.02 -13.42
N SER A 665 -5.92 15.20 -13.08
CA SER A 665 -6.95 15.52 -12.08
C SER A 665 -7.03 14.53 -10.91
N GLY A 666 -7.35 15.04 -9.71
CA GLY A 666 -7.51 14.23 -8.49
C GLY A 666 -6.21 14.01 -7.72
N ILE A 667 -5.20 14.87 -7.90
CA ILE A 667 -3.89 14.69 -7.28
C ILE A 667 -3.98 15.08 -5.79
N LEU A 668 -3.73 14.12 -4.90
CA LEU A 668 -3.70 14.33 -3.44
C LEU A 668 -2.27 14.44 -2.86
N SER A 669 -1.24 14.10 -3.64
CA SER A 669 0.17 14.20 -3.23
C SER A 669 0.72 15.59 -3.53
N THR A 670 1.38 16.21 -2.54
CA THR A 670 1.99 17.54 -2.68
C THR A 670 3.28 17.50 -3.50
N ASP A 671 4.04 16.40 -3.46
CA ASP A 671 5.35 16.27 -4.12
C ASP A 671 5.28 16.48 -5.64
N LEU A 672 4.20 16.02 -6.28
CA LEU A 672 4.00 16.20 -7.71
C LEU A 672 3.85 17.67 -8.10
N TRP A 673 3.23 18.49 -7.25
CA TRP A 673 3.08 19.92 -7.49
C TRP A 673 4.43 20.62 -7.43
N GLN A 674 5.25 20.26 -6.45
CA GLN A 674 6.63 20.77 -6.34
C GLN A 674 7.45 20.38 -7.58
N GLN A 675 7.39 19.12 -8.00
CA GLN A 675 8.11 18.63 -9.19
C GLN A 675 7.67 19.37 -10.46
N THR A 676 6.36 19.57 -10.64
CA THR A 676 5.80 20.29 -11.80
C THR A 676 6.24 21.75 -11.79
N ALA A 677 6.20 22.41 -10.63
CA ALA A 677 6.64 23.79 -10.46
C ALA A 677 8.13 23.94 -10.75
N MET A 678 8.97 23.05 -10.21
CA MET A 678 10.42 23.03 -10.48
C MET A 678 10.73 22.80 -11.95
N MET A 679 10.01 21.90 -12.61
CA MET A 679 10.17 21.65 -14.05
C MET A 679 9.90 22.92 -14.86
N LEU A 680 8.74 23.56 -14.68
CA LEU A 680 8.40 24.79 -15.39
C LEU A 680 9.36 25.94 -15.04
N ALA A 681 9.70 26.11 -13.76
CA ALA A 681 10.61 27.14 -13.31
C ALA A 681 12.01 26.99 -13.92
N SER A 682 12.51 25.76 -14.09
CA SER A 682 13.81 25.52 -14.72
C SER A 682 13.86 25.98 -16.19
N LEU A 683 12.73 25.92 -16.90
CA LEU A 683 12.60 26.34 -18.30
C LEU A 683 12.62 27.86 -18.47
N THR A 684 12.35 28.64 -17.42
CA THR A 684 12.39 30.12 -17.47
C THR A 684 13.76 30.66 -17.90
N THR A 685 14.84 29.91 -17.65
CA THR A 685 16.19 30.23 -18.12
C THR A 685 16.31 30.33 -19.65
N GLN A 686 15.44 29.63 -20.39
CA GLN A 686 15.38 29.65 -21.85
C GLN A 686 14.35 30.67 -22.38
N PHE A 687 13.40 31.08 -21.54
CA PHE A 687 12.32 32.01 -21.87
C PHE A 687 12.40 33.28 -21.01
N PRO A 688 13.20 34.30 -21.41
CA PRO A 688 13.55 35.43 -20.55
C PRO A 688 12.39 36.38 -20.22
N GLU A 689 11.29 36.33 -20.97
CA GLU A 689 10.10 37.16 -20.73
C GLU A 689 9.07 36.47 -19.82
N VAL A 690 9.30 35.22 -19.42
CA VAL A 690 8.38 34.48 -18.54
C VAL A 690 8.38 35.09 -17.15
N ARG A 691 7.17 35.47 -16.71
CA ARG A 691 6.89 36.00 -15.37
C ARG A 691 5.99 35.09 -14.54
N SER A 692 5.32 34.12 -15.16
CA SER A 692 4.43 33.20 -14.44
C SER A 692 4.57 31.75 -14.87
N ILE A 693 4.37 30.85 -13.91
CA ILE A 693 4.12 29.43 -14.16
C ILE A 693 2.72 29.07 -13.68
N ASN A 694 2.01 28.29 -14.50
CA ASN A 694 0.69 27.81 -14.19
C ASN A 694 0.74 26.28 -14.02
N LEU A 695 0.41 25.80 -12.83
CA LEU A 695 0.48 24.37 -12.51
C LEU A 695 -0.82 23.61 -12.84
N GLY A 696 -1.79 24.32 -13.45
CA GLY A 696 -3.07 23.77 -13.87
C GLY A 696 -4.02 23.48 -12.70
N GLY A 697 -5.06 22.69 -12.98
CA GLY A 697 -6.20 22.53 -12.08
C GLY A 697 -6.30 21.23 -11.28
N GLY A 698 -5.25 20.43 -11.23
CA GLY A 698 -5.31 19.03 -10.82
C GLY A 698 -5.64 18.69 -9.37
N LEU A 699 -5.89 19.69 -8.51
CA LEU A 699 -6.07 19.51 -7.07
C LEU A 699 -7.21 18.52 -6.77
N GLY A 700 -6.89 17.48 -6.00
CA GLY A 700 -7.83 16.46 -5.58
C GLY A 700 -8.69 16.88 -4.39
N ILE A 701 -9.84 16.23 -4.28
CA ILE A 701 -10.71 16.24 -3.10
C ILE A 701 -10.79 14.82 -2.54
N VAL A 702 -11.20 14.69 -1.28
CA VAL A 702 -11.46 13.38 -0.67
C VAL A 702 -12.79 12.86 -1.21
N GLU A 703 -12.75 11.80 -2.01
CA GLU A 703 -13.95 11.19 -2.59
C GLU A 703 -14.28 9.85 -1.99
N LYS A 704 -13.25 9.09 -1.61
CA LYS A 704 -13.39 7.73 -1.10
C LYS A 704 -13.06 7.68 0.39
N PRO A 705 -13.72 6.79 1.14
CA PRO A 705 -13.28 6.46 2.49
C PRO A 705 -11.79 6.09 2.51
N GLY A 706 -11.04 6.59 3.50
CA GLY A 706 -9.62 6.30 3.66
C GLY A 706 -8.66 7.21 2.88
N GLN A 707 -9.14 8.06 1.96
CA GLN A 707 -8.31 9.11 1.37
C GLN A 707 -8.04 10.23 2.37
N HIS A 708 -6.85 10.81 2.30
CA HIS A 708 -6.47 11.98 3.10
C HIS A 708 -6.55 13.25 2.24
N PRO A 709 -7.03 14.38 2.81
CA PRO A 709 -7.00 15.65 2.11
C PRO A 709 -5.55 16.11 1.89
N ILE A 710 -5.37 16.98 0.90
CA ILE A 710 -4.08 17.65 0.66
C ILE A 710 -3.71 18.46 1.89
N ASP A 711 -2.47 18.30 2.36
CA ASP A 711 -1.89 19.20 3.35
C ASP A 711 -1.45 20.49 2.66
N PHE A 712 -2.30 21.51 2.76
CA PHE A 712 -2.05 22.80 2.14
C PHE A 712 -0.88 23.56 2.78
N THR A 713 -0.56 23.30 4.05
CA THR A 713 0.61 23.90 4.70
C THR A 713 1.90 23.34 4.11
N VAL A 714 1.94 22.03 3.87
CA VAL A 714 3.07 21.38 3.19
C VAL A 714 3.18 21.83 1.74
N LEU A 715 2.06 21.86 1.01
CA LEU A 715 2.03 22.32 -0.39
C LEU A 715 2.57 23.75 -0.51
N ASP A 716 2.10 24.67 0.35
CA ASP A 716 2.53 26.07 0.34
C ASP A 716 4.03 26.19 0.60
N ALA A 717 4.54 25.50 1.62
CA ALA A 717 5.98 25.49 1.93
C ALA A 717 6.83 24.93 0.76
N GLN A 718 6.37 23.86 0.11
CA GLN A 718 7.06 23.26 -1.03
C GLN A 718 7.12 24.20 -2.24
N LEU A 719 6.03 24.93 -2.53
CA LEU A 719 5.98 25.90 -3.63
C LEU A 719 6.74 27.19 -3.30
N MET A 720 6.72 27.64 -2.04
CA MET A 720 7.55 28.75 -1.57
C MET A 720 9.04 28.46 -1.74
N ALA A 721 9.46 27.21 -1.52
CA ALA A 721 10.85 26.80 -1.78
C ALA A 721 11.22 27.00 -3.27
N VAL A 722 10.30 26.74 -4.20
CA VAL A 722 10.51 27.01 -5.63
C VAL A 722 10.64 28.52 -5.90
N LYS A 723 9.72 29.35 -5.38
CA LYS A 723 9.79 30.82 -5.53
C LYS A 723 11.09 31.40 -4.97
N SER A 724 11.61 30.82 -3.89
CA SER A 724 12.89 31.27 -3.30
C SER A 724 14.09 31.05 -4.21
N GLN A 725 14.05 30.01 -5.06
CA GLN A 725 15.09 29.70 -6.04
C GLN A 725 14.94 30.53 -7.33
N PHE A 726 13.71 30.87 -7.70
CA PHE A 726 13.37 31.62 -8.91
C PHE A 726 12.65 32.93 -8.55
N GLN A 727 13.42 33.93 -8.11
CA GLN A 727 12.88 35.20 -7.62
C GLN A 727 12.05 35.95 -8.68
N GLY A 728 10.89 36.46 -8.28
CA GLY A 728 9.99 37.25 -9.14
C GLY A 728 9.04 36.43 -10.01
N LEU A 729 9.06 35.10 -9.90
CA LEU A 729 8.15 34.21 -10.62
C LEU A 729 6.80 34.10 -9.90
N GLU A 730 5.71 34.37 -10.61
CA GLU A 730 4.34 34.14 -10.13
C GLU A 730 3.94 32.67 -10.32
N ILE A 731 3.19 32.11 -9.37
CA ILE A 731 2.60 30.77 -9.46
C ILE A 731 1.08 30.89 -9.55
N TRP A 732 0.51 30.31 -10.60
CA TRP A 732 -0.92 30.30 -10.87
C TRP A 732 -1.49 28.89 -10.79
N LEU A 733 -2.77 28.78 -10.39
CA LEU A 733 -3.52 27.51 -10.40
C LEU A 733 -4.90 27.67 -11.05
N GLU A 734 -5.42 26.57 -11.61
CA GLU A 734 -6.73 26.52 -12.26
C GLU A 734 -7.72 25.48 -11.66
N PRO A 735 -7.87 25.33 -10.33
CA PRO A 735 -8.43 24.10 -9.74
C PRO A 735 -9.96 24.05 -9.75
N GLY A 736 -10.56 24.03 -10.95
CA GLY A 736 -12.02 24.07 -11.14
C GLY A 736 -12.77 23.05 -10.30
N ARG A 737 -12.36 21.79 -10.35
CA ARG A 737 -12.99 20.70 -9.58
C ARG A 737 -12.94 20.94 -8.07
N PHE A 738 -11.81 21.43 -7.55
CA PHE A 738 -11.61 21.65 -6.13
C PHE A 738 -12.60 22.67 -5.54
N PHE A 739 -12.92 23.73 -6.31
CA PHE A 739 -13.85 24.76 -5.85
C PHE A 739 -15.28 24.25 -5.69
N VAL A 740 -15.73 23.34 -6.56
CA VAL A 740 -17.18 23.07 -6.70
C VAL A 740 -17.58 21.63 -6.40
N ALA A 741 -16.69 20.65 -6.51
CA ALA A 741 -17.06 19.23 -6.43
C ALA A 741 -17.82 18.90 -5.14
N GLU A 742 -17.22 19.17 -3.97
CA GLU A 742 -17.84 18.91 -2.66
C GLU A 742 -19.05 19.82 -2.37
N SER A 743 -19.18 20.95 -3.06
CA SER A 743 -20.32 21.86 -2.86
C SER A 743 -21.62 21.33 -3.47
N GLY A 744 -21.55 20.34 -4.38
CA GLY A 744 -22.71 19.83 -5.10
C GLY A 744 -23.17 18.46 -4.63
N VAL A 745 -24.48 18.30 -4.51
CA VAL A 745 -25.16 17.01 -4.31
C VAL A 745 -26.30 16.84 -5.31
N ILE A 746 -26.64 15.61 -5.65
CA ILE A 746 -27.92 15.28 -6.33
C ILE A 746 -28.87 14.72 -5.28
N LEU A 747 -30.11 15.20 -5.27
CA LEU A 747 -31.23 14.65 -4.50
C LEU A 747 -32.21 13.99 -5.46
N ALA A 748 -32.58 12.75 -5.19
CA ALA A 748 -33.49 11.97 -6.02
C ALA A 748 -34.36 11.04 -5.18
N LYS A 749 -35.65 10.98 -5.51
CA LYS A 749 -36.61 10.06 -4.88
C LYS A 749 -36.39 8.63 -5.35
N VAL A 750 -36.50 7.69 -4.42
CA VAL A 750 -36.60 6.26 -4.72
C VAL A 750 -37.95 6.01 -5.40
N THR A 751 -37.92 5.41 -6.58
CA THR A 751 -39.10 5.05 -7.35
C THR A 751 -39.54 3.62 -7.06
N GLN A 752 -38.59 2.69 -6.92
CA GLN A 752 -38.88 1.29 -6.66
C GLN A 752 -37.67 0.54 -6.08
N CYS A 753 -37.94 -0.52 -5.31
CA CYS A 753 -36.94 -1.49 -4.89
C CYS A 753 -37.25 -2.85 -5.50
N LYS A 754 -36.23 -3.56 -5.98
CA LYS A 754 -36.37 -4.86 -6.63
C LYS A 754 -35.27 -5.80 -6.18
N GLU A 755 -35.60 -7.09 -6.03
CA GLU A 755 -34.62 -8.15 -5.81
C GLU A 755 -34.57 -9.08 -7.03
N LYS A 756 -33.35 -9.51 -7.39
CA LYS A 756 -33.11 -10.50 -8.44
C LYS A 756 -32.00 -11.44 -7.97
N GLY A 757 -32.39 -12.65 -7.53
CA GLY A 757 -31.46 -13.59 -6.91
C GLY A 757 -30.90 -13.01 -5.60
N LYS A 758 -29.57 -12.93 -5.47
CA LYS A 758 -28.90 -12.34 -4.30
C LYS A 758 -28.66 -10.82 -4.42
N VAL A 759 -29.09 -10.17 -5.52
CA VAL A 759 -28.82 -8.76 -5.78
C VAL A 759 -30.06 -7.91 -5.53
N ARG A 760 -29.91 -6.84 -4.76
CA ARG A 760 -30.94 -5.83 -4.50
C ARG A 760 -30.67 -4.58 -5.35
N PHE A 761 -31.73 -4.04 -5.94
CA PHE A 761 -31.72 -2.82 -6.75
C PHE A 761 -32.62 -1.77 -6.10
N ILE A 762 -32.14 -0.54 -6.04
CA ILE A 762 -32.89 0.66 -5.66
C ILE A 762 -32.90 1.58 -6.88
N GLY A 763 -34.07 1.67 -7.51
CA GLY A 763 -34.30 2.60 -8.61
C GLY A 763 -34.61 3.99 -8.08
N ILE A 764 -34.00 5.01 -8.67
CA ILE A 764 -34.28 6.43 -8.38
C ILE A 764 -34.77 7.15 -9.64
N GLU A 765 -35.32 8.35 -9.48
CA GLU A 765 -35.99 9.08 -10.57
C GLU A 765 -35.06 9.73 -11.61
N THR A 766 -33.74 9.67 -11.40
CA THR A 766 -32.71 10.15 -12.35
C THR A 766 -31.59 9.13 -12.52
N GLY A 767 -30.83 9.22 -13.62
CA GLY A 767 -29.75 8.29 -13.92
C GLY A 767 -28.54 8.97 -14.54
N MET A 768 -27.86 8.22 -15.40
CA MET A 768 -26.73 8.65 -16.22
C MET A 768 -27.03 9.89 -17.08
N ASN A 769 -28.31 10.17 -17.36
CA ASN A 769 -28.73 11.40 -18.04
C ASN A 769 -28.37 12.65 -17.21
N SER A 770 -28.42 12.57 -15.88
CA SER A 770 -27.98 13.65 -15.00
C SER A 770 -26.52 13.52 -14.58
N LEU A 771 -26.04 12.31 -14.32
CA LEU A 771 -24.68 12.04 -13.85
C LEU A 771 -24.03 10.92 -14.66
N ILE A 772 -23.47 11.26 -15.82
CA ILE A 772 -22.90 10.27 -16.75
C ILE A 772 -21.55 9.69 -16.29
N ARG A 773 -20.85 10.36 -15.37
CA ARG A 773 -19.47 10.03 -14.97
C ARG A 773 -19.30 8.62 -14.41
N THR A 774 -20.33 8.11 -13.70
CA THR A 774 -20.35 6.75 -13.17
C THR A 774 -20.31 5.73 -14.31
N SER A 775 -21.13 5.95 -15.35
CA SER A 775 -21.23 5.07 -16.53
C SER A 775 -20.08 5.26 -17.51
N LEU A 776 -19.55 6.48 -17.65
CA LEU A 776 -18.54 6.82 -18.65
C LEU A 776 -17.15 6.33 -18.27
N TYR A 777 -16.75 6.49 -17.01
CA TYR A 777 -15.40 6.15 -16.54
C TYR A 777 -15.37 5.69 -15.07
N GLY A 778 -16.49 5.19 -14.54
CA GLY A 778 -16.52 4.55 -13.21
C GLY A 778 -16.31 5.51 -12.03
N ALA A 779 -16.68 6.79 -12.16
CA ALA A 779 -16.50 7.76 -11.08
C ALA A 779 -17.17 7.31 -9.77
N TYR A 780 -16.45 7.41 -8.66
CA TYR A 780 -17.01 7.12 -7.34
C TYR A 780 -17.71 8.36 -6.78
N HIS A 781 -18.93 8.17 -6.31
CA HIS A 781 -19.65 9.12 -5.47
C HIS A 781 -20.14 8.42 -4.21
N GLU A 782 -20.12 9.13 -3.07
CA GLU A 782 -20.80 8.65 -1.87
C GLU A 782 -22.31 8.75 -2.10
N ILE A 783 -23.02 7.67 -1.78
CA ILE A 783 -24.47 7.59 -1.91
C ILE A 783 -25.06 7.20 -0.57
N VAL A 784 -25.98 8.01 -0.07
CA VAL A 784 -26.67 7.80 1.21
C VAL A 784 -28.18 7.90 1.03
N ASN A 785 -28.92 7.19 1.87
CA ASN A 785 -30.35 7.44 2.04
C ASN A 785 -30.49 8.61 3.03
N LEU A 786 -30.72 9.82 2.52
CA LEU A 786 -30.79 11.05 3.32
C LEU A 786 -31.98 11.01 4.30
N THR A 787 -33.11 10.44 3.87
CA THR A 787 -34.30 10.26 4.74
C THR A 787 -33.97 9.40 5.96
N ARG A 788 -33.11 8.39 5.81
CA ARG A 788 -32.78 7.39 6.85
C ARG A 788 -31.31 7.42 7.26
N LEU A 789 -30.67 8.58 7.20
CA LEU A 789 -29.21 8.71 7.31
C LEU A 789 -28.61 8.05 8.56
N HIS A 790 -29.31 8.12 9.69
CA HIS A 790 -28.85 7.60 10.98
C HIS A 790 -29.43 6.23 11.34
N GLU A 791 -30.21 5.60 10.45
CA GLU A 791 -30.70 4.23 10.67
C GLU A 791 -29.59 3.21 10.43
N GLU A 792 -29.69 2.06 11.10
CA GLU A 792 -28.74 0.96 10.91
C GLU A 792 -28.76 0.46 9.46
N LYS A 793 -27.55 0.22 8.93
CA LYS A 793 -27.39 -0.29 7.57
C LYS A 793 -27.84 -1.75 7.51
N ALA A 794 -28.71 -2.06 6.57
CA ALA A 794 -29.41 -3.34 6.50
C ALA A 794 -28.86 -4.30 5.43
N GLY A 795 -28.25 -3.77 4.36
CA GLY A 795 -27.66 -4.60 3.31
C GLY A 795 -27.19 -3.83 2.09
N PHE A 796 -26.53 -4.54 1.19
CA PHE A 796 -26.00 -3.99 -0.06
C PHE A 796 -27.07 -3.89 -1.15
N ALA A 797 -27.01 -2.82 -1.94
CA ALA A 797 -27.88 -2.63 -3.10
C ALA A 797 -27.18 -1.84 -4.21
N HIS A 798 -27.58 -2.10 -5.46
CA HIS A 798 -27.21 -1.28 -6.62
C HIS A 798 -28.18 -0.11 -6.75
N ILE A 799 -27.65 1.10 -6.96
CA ILE A 799 -28.41 2.33 -7.20
C ILE A 799 -28.45 2.58 -8.69
N VAL A 800 -29.66 2.54 -9.26
CA VAL A 800 -29.87 2.58 -10.71
C VAL A 800 -30.85 3.68 -11.09
N GLY A 801 -30.67 4.23 -12.29
CA GLY A 801 -31.58 5.22 -12.84
C GLY A 801 -32.68 4.61 -13.72
N PRO A 802 -33.54 5.46 -14.32
CA PRO A 802 -34.65 5.04 -15.18
C PRO A 802 -34.31 5.03 -16.69
N ILE A 803 -33.04 5.23 -17.07
CA ILE A 803 -32.58 5.22 -18.46
C ILE A 803 -32.50 3.77 -18.94
N CYS A 804 -33.00 3.55 -20.15
CA CYS A 804 -33.00 2.23 -20.80
C CYS A 804 -31.64 1.95 -21.43
N GLU A 805 -30.61 1.93 -20.60
CA GLU A 805 -29.23 1.58 -20.95
C GLU A 805 -28.67 0.70 -19.84
N SER A 806 -27.94 -0.35 -20.20
CA SER A 806 -27.38 -1.30 -19.23
C SER A 806 -26.38 -0.62 -18.29
N GLY A 807 -25.74 0.45 -18.76
CA GLY A 807 -24.82 1.28 -18.00
C GLY A 807 -25.47 2.27 -17.03
N ASP A 808 -26.80 2.36 -16.92
CA ASP A 808 -27.49 3.30 -16.02
C ASP A 808 -27.48 2.86 -14.54
N THR A 809 -26.26 2.66 -14.04
CA THR A 809 -25.97 2.36 -12.64
C THR A 809 -25.10 3.46 -12.06
N LEU A 810 -25.61 4.11 -11.02
CA LEU A 810 -24.94 5.21 -10.33
C LEU A 810 -24.05 4.70 -9.20
N GLY A 811 -24.32 3.49 -8.68
CA GLY A 811 -23.45 2.86 -7.69
C GLY A 811 -23.73 1.37 -7.53
N TYR A 812 -22.67 0.58 -7.51
CA TYR A 812 -22.72 -0.85 -7.20
C TYR A 812 -22.51 -1.08 -5.71
N ASP A 813 -23.09 -2.17 -5.20
CA ASP A 813 -22.97 -2.65 -3.81
C ASP A 813 -22.86 -1.53 -2.76
N ARG A 814 -23.87 -0.65 -2.72
CA ARG A 814 -23.99 0.40 -1.72
C ARG A 814 -24.65 -0.13 -0.48
N LEU A 815 -23.94 -0.08 0.64
CA LEU A 815 -24.47 -0.48 1.94
C LEU A 815 -25.39 0.62 2.48
N LEU A 816 -26.69 0.31 2.56
CA LEU A 816 -27.73 1.27 2.93
C LEU A 816 -28.68 0.71 3.99
N PRO A 817 -29.38 1.57 4.74
CA PRO A 817 -30.51 1.15 5.58
C PRO A 817 -31.65 0.58 4.73
N VAL A 818 -32.69 0.05 5.38
CA VAL A 818 -33.89 -0.44 4.69
C VAL A 818 -34.54 0.72 3.93
N THR A 819 -34.26 0.77 2.62
CA THR A 819 -34.72 1.83 1.73
C THR A 819 -36.06 1.46 1.10
N LYS A 820 -36.97 2.43 1.03
CA LYS A 820 -38.35 2.30 0.52
C LYS A 820 -38.64 3.35 -0.55
N GLU A 821 -39.69 3.10 -1.33
CA GLU A 821 -40.26 4.09 -2.25
C GLU A 821 -40.55 5.41 -1.52
N GLY A 822 -40.21 6.53 -2.16
CA GLY A 822 -40.37 7.87 -1.60
C GLY A 822 -39.23 8.36 -0.70
N ASP A 823 -38.32 7.48 -0.25
CA ASP A 823 -37.10 7.92 0.43
C ASP A 823 -36.24 8.78 -0.53
N ILE A 824 -35.44 9.69 0.03
CA ILE A 824 -34.54 10.57 -0.72
C ILE A 824 -33.13 10.00 -0.70
N ILE A 825 -32.59 9.70 -1.87
CA ILE A 825 -31.19 9.35 -2.05
C ILE A 825 -30.40 10.63 -2.35
N LEU A 826 -29.30 10.80 -1.62
CA LEU A 826 -28.31 11.84 -1.85
C LEU A 826 -27.07 11.21 -2.50
N ILE A 827 -26.60 11.82 -3.59
CA ILE A 827 -25.32 11.49 -4.24
C ILE A 827 -24.38 12.69 -4.04
N ALA A 828 -23.28 12.48 -3.32
CA ALA A 828 -22.36 13.54 -2.93
C ALA A 828 -21.28 13.83 -3.98
N ASN A 829 -20.60 14.97 -3.83
CA ASN A 829 -19.47 15.40 -4.65
C ASN A 829 -19.79 15.54 -6.17
N THR A 830 -21.03 15.91 -6.49
CA THR A 830 -21.52 16.00 -7.88
C THR A 830 -21.41 17.41 -8.46
N GLY A 831 -20.82 18.36 -7.73
CA GLY A 831 -20.73 19.76 -8.15
C GLY A 831 -19.84 20.02 -9.36
N ALA A 832 -18.88 19.14 -9.63
CA ALA A 832 -17.99 19.22 -10.79
C ALA A 832 -18.29 18.11 -11.80
N TYR A 833 -18.33 18.46 -13.08
CA TYR A 833 -18.53 17.55 -14.21
C TYR A 833 -19.84 16.74 -14.14
N GLY A 834 -20.80 17.18 -13.32
CA GLY A 834 -22.13 16.59 -13.20
C GLY A 834 -23.05 17.14 -14.26
N HIS A 835 -23.81 18.19 -13.91
CA HIS A 835 -24.83 18.77 -14.79
C HIS A 835 -24.28 19.27 -16.15
N CYS A 836 -23.04 19.80 -16.22
CA CYS A 836 -22.45 20.23 -17.49
C CYS A 836 -22.16 19.08 -18.48
N MET A 837 -22.14 17.84 -18.02
CA MET A 837 -22.03 16.63 -18.85
C MET A 837 -23.38 15.90 -18.99
N SER A 838 -24.48 16.50 -18.54
CA SER A 838 -25.80 15.90 -18.59
C SER A 838 -26.35 15.85 -20.02
N SER A 839 -27.31 14.96 -20.25
CA SER A 839 -27.92 14.76 -21.56
C SER A 839 -29.43 14.60 -21.46
N HIS A 840 -30.12 14.78 -22.59
CA HIS A 840 -31.53 14.46 -22.74
C HIS A 840 -31.71 13.07 -23.36
N TYR A 841 -30.81 12.13 -23.07
CA TYR A 841 -30.90 10.77 -23.60
C TYR A 841 -32.21 10.11 -23.13
N ASN A 842 -32.83 9.31 -24.02
CA ASN A 842 -34.21 8.83 -23.89
C ASN A 842 -35.26 9.94 -23.73
N LEU A 843 -34.97 11.18 -24.17
CA LEU A 843 -35.80 12.37 -24.00
C LEU A 843 -36.16 12.66 -22.53
N ARG A 844 -35.37 12.15 -21.59
CA ARG A 844 -35.55 12.40 -20.16
C ARG A 844 -34.69 13.61 -19.75
N PRO A 845 -35.30 14.67 -19.21
CA PRO A 845 -34.54 15.84 -18.80
C PRO A 845 -33.59 15.50 -17.65
N PRO A 846 -32.41 16.14 -17.58
CA PRO A 846 -31.55 16.03 -16.42
C PRO A 846 -32.16 16.72 -15.20
N ALA A 847 -31.62 16.42 -14.02
CA ALA A 847 -32.01 17.04 -12.76
C ALA A 847 -31.75 18.55 -12.79
N GLN A 848 -32.70 19.34 -12.28
CA GLN A 848 -32.59 20.81 -12.27
C GLN A 848 -31.54 21.32 -11.29
N GLU A 849 -30.96 22.50 -11.55
CA GLU A 849 -29.93 23.10 -10.70
C GLU A 849 -30.51 24.11 -9.70
N ILE A 850 -30.14 23.96 -8.42
CA ILE A 850 -30.57 24.81 -7.30
C ILE A 850 -29.34 25.25 -6.49
N VAL A 851 -29.41 26.44 -5.90
CA VAL A 851 -28.38 26.97 -5.01
C VAL A 851 -28.92 27.08 -3.60
N LEU A 852 -28.12 26.61 -2.65
CA LEU A 852 -28.29 26.86 -1.22
C LEU A 852 -27.27 27.92 -0.80
N GLU A 853 -27.77 29.10 -0.46
CA GLU A 853 -26.98 30.20 0.11
C GLU A 853 -26.82 30.06 1.63
#